data_AF-E7GSK5-F1
#
_entry.id   AF-E7GSK5-F1
#
_cell.length_a   1.000
_cell.length_b   1.000
_cell.length_c   1.000
_cell.angle_alpha   90.00
_cell.angle_beta   90.00
_cell.angle_gamma   90.00
#
_symmetry.space_group_name_H-M   'P 1'
#
loop_
_entity.id
_entity.type
_entity.pdbx_description
1 polymer ?
#
loop_
_entity_poly.entity_id
_entity_poly.type
_entity_poly.pdbx_seq_one_letter_code
_entity_poly.pdbx_strand_id
1 'polypeptide(L)'
;MNRNTLLVVDDVEVNRAILRALFENNYNILEAENGEQALLLLNQYKDSIAALLLDIIMPVKNGYEVMSDMNRTRLLKNIPVIIITSEDTIESEVRAFDLGASDIVMKPFEPHVVKRRVQNAIELNLHREHLEELVELQSVKLRESRDVLMDALSSVVEHRSVESGQHILRIRMFTKILLENIMHSYPEYDLSERTINIIASASALHDIGKISIPDAILNKPGPLTAEEFSIMKTHSEKGCEILSGLDRMDDKEYLRYAYRICRYHHERWDGKGYPDGLKGDSIPICAQAVGIADAYDALTTDRVYKKAFSPAKAYTMILNGECGVFSPKLLECFKSSREEFVRLTHSYADGHSPKADLRKAPALPQFRQTEEQDTQQYGQMKYAAMLRCADSTVMEVDLSTGIYHLVYIASEDFEPLRSGGNYKEALKNFTEKSVHTGDQGIVAGSSDNYIHDFVENGLLKHTLKYRVLHRATGDYLWYEAVTLRINIQAPHSHRILIVWKRLESPPIQAAQSERSSGITEIQNLMVGILQCVNDRWFTILDANQGFFNLSGYSRTDLNDELQGHYLNIIHPDDRAEVIARFHEKLLLGIPIELEYRILARDGRIIWILDKCQLSVSGDGKEYINCVLTDMTQVKQAQEDLRLTMERHQIILDQTNDIIFEWDIGSDMISYSSNWEKKFGYKPDSEGSLSRIPNASHLFPEDVPSFLALMESIRNGVPYRELEIRIANSAGHYVWCRVRATTQFDRNRNPIKAVGVILDIDAEKRKTQELTAKAERDALTGLYNKSTGRHKIQKLLEERGGSEQASMMIIDLDNFKQINDSYGHMFGDAVLTEISSQLQRLFRTGDVIVRIGGDEFLVYMCSFADDQVLHARAQRVVDAFHNVLKDELQDYHLSCSIGISCCPDDGSDYQTLFQACDQALYHAKQQGKDQYALYDRTVMSGGFIRNSDQLPAAGTRIESDDSLNLVTYSIIQQAFQVLYEARNQEAAINSILEMVEQKCNVSRVYIIEDTNYGTFCNNTFEWCNKGIKSEIANLQNVDYSKFMDGNCRYCDLFNENGVFFCPDVATLPPKLYNMFHKQGIHSLLQCAIRNDGRFTGYVGFDDCKDKRIWTQAQIDALIFISELLSTFLLKMRAQNRAVAMAENLQMVLDNQNSWIYVIDPDTYALKYINAKTYAIAPSARLGMPCYKAFFDRNTPCRICPVRDIRININQTMEVYNPVLKVWSMADASYIRWESQDACLLSCHDITPYKE
;
A
#
# COMPACT_ATOMS: atom_id res chain seq x y z
N MET A 1 -3.74 5.16 -30.83
CA MET A 1 -4.40 5.45 -32.13
C MET A 1 -3.98 4.39 -33.15
N ASN A 2 -4.79 4.11 -34.19
CA ASN A 2 -4.56 2.97 -35.09
C ASN A 2 -3.93 3.39 -36.44
N ARG A 3 -2.64 3.74 -36.43
CA ARG A 3 -1.88 4.15 -37.62
C ARG A 3 -1.65 2.95 -38.55
N ASN A 4 -2.06 3.06 -39.81
CA ASN A 4 -1.92 1.97 -40.79
C ASN A 4 -1.62 2.46 -42.22
N THR A 5 -1.05 3.66 -42.37
CA THR A 5 -0.67 4.24 -43.66
C THR A 5 0.86 4.27 -43.81
N LEU A 6 1.40 3.82 -44.94
CA LEU A 6 2.78 4.12 -45.33
C LEU A 6 2.78 5.25 -46.36
N LEU A 7 3.71 6.19 -46.22
CA LEU A 7 4.03 7.16 -47.25
C LEU A 7 5.31 6.73 -47.97
N VAL A 8 5.23 6.51 -49.28
CA VAL A 8 6.35 6.15 -50.14
C VAL A 8 6.71 7.34 -51.02
N VAL A 9 7.97 7.76 -51.00
CA VAL A 9 8.47 8.93 -51.73
C VAL A 9 9.74 8.55 -52.48
N ASP A 10 9.63 8.49 -53.81
CA ASP A 10 10.70 8.12 -54.76
C ASP A 10 10.31 8.73 -56.11
N ASP A 11 11.24 9.33 -56.85
CA ASP A 11 10.91 10.02 -58.10
C ASP A 11 10.61 9.02 -59.25
N VAL A 12 11.16 7.81 -59.18
CA VAL A 12 10.93 6.75 -60.16
C VAL A 12 9.65 5.97 -59.86
N GLU A 13 8.69 6.05 -60.79
CA GLU A 13 7.42 5.32 -60.75
C GLU A 13 7.59 3.81 -60.47
N VAL A 14 8.60 3.17 -61.07
CA VAL A 14 8.91 1.75 -60.88
C VAL A 14 9.26 1.41 -59.42
N ASN A 15 10.01 2.28 -58.73
CA ASN A 15 10.39 2.06 -57.33
C ASN A 15 9.14 2.17 -56.43
N ARG A 16 8.29 3.17 -56.67
CA ARG A 16 7.02 3.32 -55.95
C ARG A 16 6.11 2.11 -56.17
N ALA A 17 5.97 1.64 -57.42
CA ALA A 17 5.19 0.45 -57.74
C ALA A 17 5.69 -0.83 -57.06
N ILE A 18 7.01 -1.02 -56.96
CA ILE A 18 7.62 -2.14 -56.20
C ILE A 18 7.26 -2.02 -54.71
N LEU A 19 7.53 -0.87 -54.09
CA LEU A 19 7.27 -0.67 -52.66
C LEU A 19 5.79 -0.77 -52.31
N ARG A 20 4.90 -0.26 -53.17
CA ARG A 20 3.45 -0.45 -53.08
C ARG A 20 3.09 -1.94 -53.02
N ALA A 21 3.54 -2.75 -53.97
CA ALA A 21 3.24 -4.18 -54.03
C ALA A 21 3.74 -4.97 -52.81
N LEU A 22 4.85 -4.55 -52.18
CA LEU A 22 5.39 -5.19 -50.95
C LEU A 22 4.50 -4.97 -49.71
N PHE A 23 3.79 -3.85 -49.66
CA PHE A 23 3.13 -3.36 -48.45
C PHE A 23 1.61 -3.17 -48.54
N GLU A 24 1.00 -3.07 -49.71
CA GLU A 24 -0.45 -2.80 -49.90
C GLU A 24 -1.37 -3.84 -49.23
N ASN A 25 -0.88 -5.07 -49.04
CA ASN A 25 -1.60 -6.14 -48.33
C ASN A 25 -1.64 -5.97 -46.80
N ASN A 26 -0.87 -5.01 -46.26
CA ASN A 26 -0.71 -4.75 -44.82
C ASN A 26 -1.07 -3.30 -44.46
N TYR A 27 -0.69 -2.33 -45.30
CA TYR A 27 -0.81 -0.89 -45.03
C TYR A 27 -1.47 -0.16 -46.20
N ASN A 28 -2.20 0.92 -45.88
CA ASN A 28 -2.67 1.87 -46.89
C ASN A 28 -1.45 2.59 -47.49
N ILE A 29 -1.29 2.62 -48.81
CA ILE A 29 -0.12 3.25 -49.45
C ILE A 29 -0.48 4.63 -50.00
N LEU A 30 0.17 5.66 -49.47
CA LEU A 30 0.28 6.99 -50.08
C LEU A 30 1.58 7.08 -50.86
N GLU A 31 1.57 7.78 -51.99
CA GLU A 31 2.74 8.00 -52.84
C GLU A 31 2.98 9.50 -53.11
N ALA A 32 4.24 9.88 -53.19
CA ALA A 32 4.69 11.19 -53.67
C ALA A 32 5.90 11.05 -54.60
N GLU A 33 6.00 11.94 -55.58
CA GLU A 33 7.04 11.92 -56.62
C GLU A 33 8.20 12.88 -56.31
N ASN A 34 8.10 13.65 -55.22
CA ASN A 34 9.08 14.64 -54.77
C ASN A 34 8.84 15.04 -53.30
N GLY A 35 9.82 15.72 -52.70
CA GLY A 35 9.78 16.13 -51.29
C GLY A 35 8.74 17.21 -50.95
N GLU A 36 8.24 18.00 -51.90
CA GLU A 36 7.18 18.99 -51.63
C GLU A 36 5.80 18.32 -51.48
N GLN A 37 5.48 17.40 -52.41
CA GLN A 37 4.28 16.56 -52.32
C GLN A 37 4.30 15.67 -51.07
N ALA A 38 5.47 15.15 -50.67
CA ALA A 38 5.64 14.40 -49.43
C ALA A 38 5.27 15.25 -48.19
N LEU A 39 5.75 16.49 -48.12
CA LEU A 39 5.43 17.40 -47.00
C LEU A 39 3.95 17.81 -46.96
N LEU A 40 3.28 17.92 -48.11
CA LEU A 40 1.82 18.13 -48.16
C LEU A 40 1.07 16.92 -47.57
N LEU A 41 1.40 15.70 -48.00
CA LEU A 41 0.77 14.47 -47.49
C LEU A 41 1.08 14.23 -46.00
N LEU A 42 2.30 14.51 -45.53
CA LEU A 42 2.66 14.44 -44.12
C LEU A 42 1.79 15.38 -43.27
N ASN A 43 1.60 16.64 -43.70
CA ASN A 43 0.74 17.59 -42.96
C ASN A 43 -0.74 17.19 -42.97
N GLN A 44 -1.24 16.62 -44.08
CA GLN A 44 -2.64 16.23 -44.22
C GLN A 44 -2.99 14.91 -43.50
N TYR A 45 -2.06 13.94 -43.46
CA TYR A 45 -2.34 12.57 -43.01
C TYR A 45 -1.51 12.10 -41.79
N LYS A 46 -0.72 12.99 -41.16
CA LYS A 46 0.18 12.73 -40.01
C LYS A 46 -0.31 11.67 -39.01
N ASP A 47 -1.54 11.79 -38.54
CA ASP A 47 -2.07 10.97 -37.44
C ASP A 47 -2.43 9.53 -37.88
N SER A 48 -2.33 9.23 -39.18
CA SER A 48 -2.53 7.90 -39.77
C SER A 48 -1.24 7.21 -40.26
N ILE A 49 -0.15 7.97 -40.46
CA ILE A 49 1.09 7.49 -41.08
C ILE A 49 1.93 6.72 -40.06
N ALA A 50 2.14 5.43 -40.31
CA ALA A 50 2.92 4.52 -39.48
C ALA A 50 4.43 4.62 -39.73
N ALA A 51 4.86 4.85 -40.98
CA ALA A 51 6.24 5.15 -41.35
C ALA A 51 6.32 5.90 -42.70
N LEU A 52 7.46 6.54 -42.93
CA LEU A 52 7.83 7.20 -44.18
C LEU A 52 9.01 6.45 -44.83
N LEU A 53 8.83 6.03 -46.09
CA LEU A 53 9.88 5.52 -46.97
C LEU A 53 10.28 6.67 -47.91
N LEU A 54 11.54 7.12 -47.83
CA LEU A 54 11.98 8.40 -48.43
C LEU A 54 13.30 8.25 -49.17
N ASP A 55 13.28 8.48 -50.48
CA ASP A 55 14.50 8.57 -51.29
C ASP A 55 15.33 9.82 -50.96
N ILE A 56 16.66 9.70 -51.03
CA ILE A 56 17.57 10.84 -50.89
C ILE A 56 17.50 11.73 -52.14
N ILE A 57 17.57 11.14 -53.34
CA ILE A 57 17.79 11.87 -54.59
C ILE A 57 16.45 12.08 -55.30
N MET A 58 15.90 13.29 -55.23
CA MET A 58 14.61 13.63 -55.85
C MET A 58 14.61 15.06 -56.42
N PRO A 59 13.81 15.34 -57.47
CA PRO A 59 13.64 16.68 -58.00
C PRO A 59 12.80 17.57 -57.06
N VAL A 60 12.86 18.89 -57.28
CA VAL A 60 12.22 19.95 -56.48
C VAL A 60 12.75 20.08 -55.05
N LYS A 61 12.77 18.99 -54.27
CA LYS A 61 13.22 18.94 -52.88
C LYS A 61 13.69 17.54 -52.52
N ASN A 62 14.92 17.44 -52.01
CA ASN A 62 15.59 16.16 -51.74
C ASN A 62 15.25 15.57 -50.35
N GLY A 63 15.60 14.31 -50.11
CA GLY A 63 15.27 13.60 -48.86
C GLY A 63 15.80 14.28 -47.59
N TYR A 64 17.05 14.79 -47.62
CA TYR A 64 17.63 15.50 -46.49
C TYR A 64 16.88 16.81 -46.17
N GLU A 65 16.36 17.51 -47.18
CA GLU A 65 15.53 18.71 -46.99
C GLU A 65 14.15 18.39 -46.41
N VAL A 66 13.56 17.24 -46.77
CA VAL A 66 12.31 16.74 -46.17
C VAL A 66 12.52 16.40 -44.70
N MET A 67 13.59 15.67 -44.36
CA MET A 67 13.94 15.37 -42.96
C MET A 67 14.15 16.63 -42.13
N SER A 68 14.88 17.62 -42.66
CA SER A 68 15.11 18.90 -41.98
C SER A 68 13.81 19.64 -41.64
N ASP A 69 12.82 19.60 -42.55
CA ASP A 69 11.49 20.17 -42.27
C ASP A 69 10.62 19.32 -41.34
N MET A 70 10.72 17.99 -41.40
CA MET A 70 10.09 17.10 -40.42
C MET A 70 10.67 17.30 -39.02
N ASN A 71 11.95 17.63 -38.90
CA ASN A 71 12.58 17.97 -37.62
C ASN A 71 12.03 19.31 -37.10
N ARG A 72 12.01 20.34 -37.97
CA ARG A 72 11.46 21.68 -37.68
C ARG A 72 9.98 21.65 -37.26
N THR A 73 9.19 20.73 -37.79
CA THR A 73 7.77 20.51 -37.44
C THR A 73 7.55 19.44 -36.36
N ARG A 74 8.63 18.87 -35.80
CA ARG A 74 8.66 17.77 -34.81
C ARG A 74 8.06 16.43 -35.27
N LEU A 75 7.72 16.27 -36.54
CA LEU A 75 7.16 15.04 -37.11
C LEU A 75 8.14 13.85 -37.05
N LEU A 76 9.46 14.07 -37.11
CA LEU A 76 10.47 13.00 -36.92
C LEU A 76 10.37 12.29 -35.57
N LYS A 77 9.82 12.94 -34.52
CA LYS A 77 9.64 12.27 -33.22
C LYS A 77 8.53 11.22 -33.26
N ASN A 78 7.54 11.36 -34.14
CA ASN A 78 6.33 10.55 -34.14
C ASN A 78 6.28 9.56 -35.32
N ILE A 79 6.86 9.91 -36.48
CA ILE A 79 6.86 9.09 -37.69
C ILE A 79 8.30 8.61 -37.96
N PRO A 80 8.59 7.29 -37.91
CA PRO A 80 9.89 6.77 -38.27
C PRO A 80 10.14 6.96 -39.78
N VAL A 81 11.34 7.41 -40.11
CA VAL A 81 11.77 7.70 -41.49
C VAL A 81 12.82 6.69 -41.90
N ILE A 82 12.55 5.97 -42.98
CA ILE A 82 13.42 4.93 -43.53
C ILE A 82 13.95 5.48 -44.85
N ILE A 83 15.25 5.74 -44.87
CA ILE A 83 15.90 6.32 -46.03
C ILE A 83 16.14 5.25 -47.09
N ILE A 84 15.80 5.59 -48.31
CA ILE A 84 16.04 4.81 -49.52
C ILE A 84 17.19 5.49 -50.27
N THR A 85 18.18 4.72 -50.74
CA THR A 85 19.28 5.28 -51.52
C THR A 85 19.93 4.27 -52.45
N SER A 86 20.60 4.78 -53.49
CA SER A 86 21.54 4.03 -54.34
C SER A 86 23.01 4.41 -54.09
N GLU A 87 23.28 5.35 -53.17
CA GLU A 87 24.63 5.78 -52.81
C GLU A 87 25.23 4.85 -51.75
N ASP A 88 26.04 3.89 -52.17
CA ASP A 88 26.81 3.00 -51.29
C ASP A 88 28.06 3.74 -50.75
N THR A 89 27.82 4.78 -49.94
CA THR A 89 28.90 5.58 -49.32
C THR A 89 28.64 5.84 -47.83
N ILE A 90 29.68 5.62 -47.03
CA ILE A 90 29.64 5.77 -45.56
C ILE A 90 29.28 7.21 -45.16
N GLU A 91 29.69 8.22 -45.94
CA GLU A 91 29.36 9.62 -45.69
C GLU A 91 27.85 9.91 -45.83
N SER A 92 27.18 9.34 -46.84
CA SER A 92 25.73 9.49 -47.01
C SER A 92 24.92 8.68 -45.98
N GLU A 93 25.40 7.52 -45.55
CA GLU A 93 24.78 6.74 -44.45
C GLU A 93 24.85 7.48 -43.11
N VAL A 94 26.05 7.91 -42.69
CA VAL A 94 26.24 8.65 -41.43
C VAL A 94 25.38 9.92 -41.41
N ARG A 95 25.36 10.67 -42.51
CA ARG A 95 24.54 11.87 -42.66
C ARG A 95 23.04 11.61 -42.55
N ALA A 96 22.55 10.46 -43.00
CA ALA A 96 21.14 10.08 -42.85
C ALA A 96 20.78 9.80 -41.37
N PHE A 97 21.63 9.07 -40.64
CA PHE A 97 21.43 8.83 -39.21
C PHE A 97 21.56 10.11 -38.36
N ASP A 98 22.53 10.99 -38.67
CA ASP A 98 22.70 12.30 -38.00
C ASP A 98 21.47 13.21 -38.13
N LEU A 99 20.72 13.08 -39.23
CA LEU A 99 19.47 13.81 -39.46
C LEU A 99 18.23 13.14 -38.82
N GLY A 100 18.40 11.98 -38.17
CA GLY A 100 17.34 11.26 -37.46
C GLY A 100 16.65 10.15 -38.25
N ALA A 101 17.31 9.56 -39.26
CA ALA A 101 16.78 8.37 -39.93
C ALA A 101 16.66 7.19 -38.95
N SER A 102 15.59 6.41 -39.09
CA SER A 102 15.31 5.23 -38.27
C SER A 102 15.96 3.95 -38.83
N ASP A 103 16.11 3.87 -40.15
CA ASP A 103 16.80 2.78 -40.86
C ASP A 103 17.18 3.24 -42.28
N ILE A 104 18.04 2.49 -42.98
CA ILE A 104 18.47 2.74 -44.37
C ILE A 104 18.24 1.49 -45.23
N VAL A 105 17.79 1.70 -46.47
CA VAL A 105 17.46 0.69 -47.47
C VAL A 105 18.17 1.00 -48.79
N MET A 106 19.00 0.07 -49.26
CA MET A 106 19.69 0.19 -50.55
C MET A 106 18.79 -0.22 -51.72
N LYS A 107 18.91 0.49 -52.85
CA LYS A 107 18.41 0.06 -54.17
C LYS A 107 19.46 -0.85 -54.83
N PRO A 108 19.08 -1.97 -55.49
CA PRO A 108 17.72 -2.48 -55.69
C PRO A 108 17.13 -3.12 -54.42
N PHE A 109 15.81 -3.01 -54.27
CA PHE A 109 15.08 -3.48 -53.10
C PHE A 109 15.04 -5.02 -53.03
N GLU A 110 15.61 -5.60 -51.97
CA GLU A 110 15.43 -7.01 -51.61
C GLU A 110 14.11 -7.16 -50.80
N PRO A 111 13.06 -7.80 -51.35
CA PRO A 111 11.69 -7.74 -50.81
C PRO A 111 11.55 -8.01 -49.30
N HIS A 112 12.22 -9.06 -48.82
CA HIS A 112 12.21 -9.46 -47.41
C HIS A 112 12.91 -8.45 -46.51
N VAL A 113 14.06 -7.94 -46.94
CA VAL A 113 14.90 -7.04 -46.13
C VAL A 113 14.16 -5.72 -45.92
N VAL A 114 13.58 -5.15 -46.99
CA VAL A 114 12.77 -3.92 -46.88
C VAL A 114 11.56 -4.16 -45.98
N LYS A 115 10.84 -5.27 -46.17
CA LYS A 115 9.66 -5.60 -45.35
C LYS A 115 10.00 -5.75 -43.87
N ARG A 116 11.13 -6.39 -43.54
CA ARG A 116 11.55 -6.59 -42.14
C ARG A 116 12.06 -5.30 -41.49
N ARG A 117 12.85 -4.48 -42.21
CA ARG A 117 13.30 -3.16 -41.74
C ARG A 117 12.12 -2.23 -41.43
N VAL A 118 11.15 -2.14 -42.35
CA VAL A 118 9.92 -1.34 -42.16
C VAL A 118 9.10 -1.82 -40.97
N GLN A 119 8.92 -3.14 -40.81
CA GLN A 119 8.22 -3.69 -39.64
C GLN A 119 8.91 -3.37 -38.33
N ASN A 120 10.23 -3.60 -38.24
CA ASN A 120 11.02 -3.31 -37.04
C ASN A 120 10.92 -1.82 -36.64
N ALA A 121 11.04 -0.90 -37.59
CA ALA A 121 10.98 0.54 -37.34
C ALA A 121 9.58 1.00 -36.85
N ILE A 122 8.50 0.42 -37.38
CA ILE A 122 7.13 0.69 -36.91
C ILE A 122 6.92 0.12 -35.51
N GLU A 123 7.36 -1.13 -35.25
CA GLU A 123 7.22 -1.80 -33.96
C GLU A 123 7.98 -1.06 -32.85
N LEU A 124 9.23 -0.65 -33.11
CA LEU A 124 10.03 0.19 -32.21
C LEU A 124 9.36 1.54 -31.93
N ASN A 125 8.76 2.18 -32.95
CA ASN A 125 8.09 3.46 -32.75
C ASN A 125 6.79 3.33 -31.95
N LEU A 126 5.96 2.33 -32.23
CA LEU A 126 4.74 2.05 -31.47
C LEU A 126 5.05 1.68 -30.01
N HIS A 127 6.12 0.89 -29.79
CA HIS A 127 6.59 0.57 -28.43
C HIS A 127 7.06 1.83 -27.68
N ARG A 128 7.78 2.74 -28.35
CA ARG A 128 8.15 4.05 -27.78
C ARG A 128 6.93 4.91 -27.43
N GLU A 129 5.95 5.02 -28.33
CA GLU A 129 4.73 5.79 -28.06
C GLU A 129 3.94 5.23 -26.87
N HIS A 130 3.84 3.90 -26.73
CA HIS A 130 3.22 3.27 -25.58
C HIS A 130 4.01 3.47 -24.27
N LEU A 131 5.35 3.45 -24.33
CA LEU A 131 6.18 3.77 -23.15
C LEU A 131 6.01 5.24 -22.72
N GLU A 132 5.88 6.18 -23.66
CA GLU A 132 5.60 7.59 -23.32
C GLU A 132 4.20 7.76 -22.70
N GLU A 133 3.18 7.06 -23.22
CA GLU A 133 1.81 7.02 -22.65
C GLU A 133 1.79 6.44 -21.21
N LEU A 134 2.50 5.34 -20.97
CA LEU A 134 2.64 4.74 -19.64
C LEU A 134 3.35 5.68 -18.66
N VAL A 135 4.42 6.37 -19.10
CA VAL A 135 5.15 7.35 -18.28
C VAL A 135 4.27 8.57 -17.96
N GLU A 136 3.46 9.06 -18.90
CA GLU A 136 2.53 10.16 -18.63
C GLU A 136 1.42 9.74 -17.65
N LEU A 137 0.81 8.58 -17.84
CA LEU A 137 -0.24 8.06 -16.95
C LEU A 137 0.29 7.75 -15.54
N GLN A 138 1.51 7.22 -15.42
CA GLN A 138 2.21 7.09 -14.14
C GLN A 138 2.51 8.46 -13.52
N SER A 139 2.90 9.46 -14.32
CA SER A 139 3.16 10.82 -13.88
C SER A 139 1.89 11.56 -13.44
N VAL A 140 0.69 11.18 -13.91
CA VAL A 140 -0.60 11.67 -13.35
C VAL A 140 -0.84 11.05 -11.97
N LYS A 141 -0.79 9.71 -11.85
CA LYS A 141 -1.01 9.02 -10.58
C LYS A 141 -0.03 9.44 -9.47
N LEU A 142 1.22 9.73 -9.84
CA LEU A 142 2.22 10.23 -8.90
C LEU A 142 1.87 11.63 -8.36
N ARG A 143 1.25 12.50 -9.19
CA ARG A 143 0.75 13.82 -8.76
C ARG A 143 -0.45 13.69 -7.84
N GLU A 144 -1.43 12.83 -8.17
CA GLU A 144 -2.59 12.58 -7.33
C GLU A 144 -2.18 12.07 -5.93
N SER A 145 -1.30 11.07 -5.86
CA SER A 145 -0.81 10.54 -4.59
C SER A 145 0.06 11.55 -3.81
N ARG A 146 0.81 12.43 -4.49
CA ARG A 146 1.57 13.51 -3.86
C ARG A 146 0.64 14.54 -3.24
N ASP A 147 -0.39 14.96 -3.97
CA ASP A 147 -1.26 16.05 -3.53
C ASP A 147 -2.08 15.64 -2.29
N VAL A 148 -2.49 14.35 -2.18
CA VAL A 148 -3.06 13.78 -0.93
C VAL A 148 -2.09 13.83 0.25
N LEU A 149 -0.79 13.55 0.04
CA LEU A 149 0.22 13.66 1.10
C LEU A 149 0.45 15.12 1.52
N MET A 150 0.31 16.09 0.61
CA MET A 150 0.47 17.51 0.91
C MET A 150 -0.74 18.11 1.61
N ASP A 151 -1.97 17.68 1.27
CA ASP A 151 -3.18 18.07 2.01
C ASP A 151 -3.19 17.43 3.43
N ALA A 152 -2.62 16.23 3.61
CA ALA A 152 -2.34 15.67 4.94
C ALA A 152 -1.27 16.49 5.70
N LEU A 153 -0.20 16.90 5.00
CA LEU A 153 0.78 17.92 5.42
C LEU A 153 0.10 19.17 6.02
N SER A 154 -0.76 19.77 5.21
CA SER A 154 -1.56 20.98 5.52
C SER A 154 -2.40 20.79 6.78
N SER A 155 -3.18 19.71 6.83
CA SER A 155 -4.09 19.41 7.94
C SER A 155 -3.37 19.28 9.30
N VAL A 156 -2.14 18.76 9.34
CA VAL A 156 -1.36 18.66 10.59
C VAL A 156 -0.88 20.03 11.10
N VAL A 157 -0.63 20.99 10.21
CA VAL A 157 -0.31 22.38 10.59
C VAL A 157 -1.58 23.09 11.10
N GLU A 158 -2.68 22.95 10.35
CA GLU A 158 -4.01 23.51 10.68
C GLU A 158 -4.56 23.01 12.03
N HIS A 159 -4.31 21.75 12.41
CA HIS A 159 -4.83 21.21 13.68
C HIS A 159 -4.07 21.69 14.92
N ARG A 160 -2.96 22.44 14.76
CA ARG A 160 -2.14 22.98 15.87
C ARG A 160 -2.07 24.50 15.94
N SER A 161 -2.20 25.23 14.84
CA SER A 161 -2.43 26.69 14.91
C SER A 161 -3.92 26.99 14.99
N VAL A 162 -4.32 28.13 15.57
CA VAL A 162 -5.74 28.54 15.61
C VAL A 162 -6.19 29.19 14.27
N GLU A 163 -5.73 28.65 13.15
CA GLU A 163 -6.00 29.13 11.79
C GLU A 163 -6.81 28.06 11.06
N SER A 164 -7.98 28.42 10.51
CA SER A 164 -8.89 27.42 9.91
C SER A 164 -8.33 26.85 8.61
N GLY A 165 -8.72 25.65 8.20
CA GLY A 165 -8.34 25.09 6.88
C GLY A 165 -8.79 25.90 5.65
N GLN A 166 -9.61 26.93 5.85
CA GLN A 166 -9.88 27.93 4.80
C GLN A 166 -8.69 28.86 4.57
N HIS A 167 -7.85 29.12 5.59
CA HIS A 167 -6.62 29.89 5.48
C HIS A 167 -5.70 29.35 4.38
N ILE A 168 -5.30 28.07 4.45
CA ILE A 168 -4.33 27.54 3.48
C ILE A 168 -4.91 27.50 2.06
N LEU A 169 -6.20 27.20 1.88
CA LEU A 169 -6.88 27.34 0.59
C LEU A 169 -6.81 28.78 0.05
N ARG A 170 -7.07 29.78 0.89
CA ARG A 170 -6.96 31.21 0.53
C ARG A 170 -5.51 31.59 0.18
N ILE A 171 -4.51 31.16 0.96
CA ILE A 171 -3.07 31.39 0.66
C ILE A 171 -2.66 30.80 -0.70
N ARG A 172 -3.06 29.55 -1.02
CA ARG A 172 -2.79 28.91 -2.33
C ARG A 172 -3.36 29.76 -3.48
N MET A 173 -4.61 30.21 -3.37
CA MET A 173 -5.27 31.02 -4.42
C MET A 173 -4.70 32.44 -4.55
N PHE A 174 -4.47 33.13 -3.43
CA PHE A 174 -3.84 34.47 -3.41
C PHE A 174 -2.43 34.45 -4.02
N THR A 175 -1.63 33.42 -3.70
CA THR A 175 -0.27 33.25 -4.24
C THR A 175 -0.30 33.04 -5.75
N LYS A 176 -1.25 32.23 -6.26
CA LYS A 176 -1.40 31.98 -7.70
C LYS A 176 -1.72 33.27 -8.48
N ILE A 177 -2.75 34.00 -8.07
CA ILE A 177 -3.20 35.25 -8.72
C ILE A 177 -2.07 36.30 -8.77
N LEU A 178 -1.30 36.43 -7.69
CA LEU A 178 -0.16 37.36 -7.66
C LEU A 178 0.93 36.96 -8.68
N LEU A 179 1.26 35.67 -8.77
CA LEU A 179 2.30 35.19 -9.68
C LEU A 179 1.89 35.24 -11.16
N GLU A 180 0.61 35.02 -11.47
CA GLU A 180 0.05 35.20 -12.81
C GLU A 180 0.13 36.67 -13.24
N ASN A 181 -0.25 37.60 -12.36
CA ASN A 181 -0.11 39.03 -12.61
C ASN A 181 1.36 39.48 -12.72
N ILE A 182 2.30 38.84 -12.00
CA ILE A 182 3.75 39.10 -12.15
C ILE A 182 4.27 38.56 -13.49
N MET A 183 3.88 37.35 -13.90
CA MET A 183 4.28 36.75 -15.18
C MET A 183 3.90 37.65 -16.38
N HIS A 184 2.72 38.27 -16.34
CA HIS A 184 2.30 39.21 -17.38
C HIS A 184 2.93 40.62 -17.28
N SER A 185 3.24 41.10 -16.06
CA SER A 185 3.73 42.47 -15.85
C SER A 185 5.25 42.60 -15.90
N TYR A 186 5.97 41.55 -15.52
CA TYR A 186 7.42 41.52 -15.33
C TYR A 186 8.03 40.19 -15.83
N PRO A 187 8.15 39.99 -17.17
CA PRO A 187 8.67 38.76 -17.75
C PRO A 187 10.10 38.40 -17.34
N GLU A 188 10.87 39.35 -16.79
CA GLU A 188 12.24 39.13 -16.31
C GLU A 188 12.37 38.14 -15.14
N TYR A 189 11.26 37.73 -14.51
CA TYR A 189 11.25 36.71 -13.45
C TYR A 189 11.12 35.26 -13.95
N ASP A 190 11.03 35.02 -15.28
CA ASP A 190 11.00 33.70 -15.93
C ASP A 190 9.98 32.71 -15.30
N LEU A 191 8.77 33.20 -15.08
CA LEU A 191 7.65 32.42 -14.56
C LEU A 191 6.89 31.74 -15.70
N SER A 192 6.62 30.45 -15.54
CA SER A 192 5.71 29.66 -16.40
C SER A 192 4.51 29.16 -15.60
N GLU A 193 3.39 28.84 -16.26
CA GLU A 193 2.21 28.26 -15.60
C GLU A 193 2.56 27.01 -14.75
N ARG A 194 3.47 26.15 -15.23
CA ARG A 194 3.99 25.02 -14.44
C ARG A 194 4.64 25.51 -13.14
N THR A 195 5.55 26.47 -13.24
CA THR A 195 6.26 27.06 -12.09
C THR A 195 5.29 27.69 -11.10
N ILE A 196 4.28 28.41 -11.60
CA ILE A 196 3.24 29.07 -10.79
C ILE A 196 2.42 28.03 -10.01
N ASN A 197 1.93 26.98 -10.66
CA ASN A 197 1.15 25.93 -9.99
C ASN A 197 1.98 25.13 -8.97
N ILE A 198 3.30 24.95 -9.20
CA ILE A 198 4.22 24.37 -8.21
C ILE A 198 4.36 25.30 -7.00
N ILE A 199 4.63 26.59 -7.20
CA ILE A 199 4.78 27.56 -6.10
C ILE A 199 3.48 27.71 -5.29
N ALA A 200 2.32 27.79 -5.96
CA ALA A 200 1.01 27.90 -5.32
C ALA A 200 0.53 26.63 -4.61
N SER A 201 1.18 25.48 -4.83
CA SER A 201 0.99 24.26 -4.02
C SER A 201 2.07 24.11 -2.94
N ALA A 202 3.28 24.65 -3.16
CA ALA A 202 4.34 24.72 -2.14
C ALA A 202 4.03 25.75 -1.04
N SER A 203 3.22 26.76 -1.32
CA SER A 203 2.78 27.76 -0.32
C SER A 203 1.92 27.18 0.80
N ALA A 204 1.36 25.97 0.66
CA ALA A 204 0.69 25.28 1.76
C ALA A 204 1.65 24.96 2.92
N LEU A 205 2.94 24.72 2.62
CA LEU A 205 3.95 24.35 3.61
C LEU A 205 4.74 25.55 4.17
N HIS A 206 4.33 26.80 3.88
CA HIS A 206 5.06 28.00 4.31
C HIS A 206 5.31 28.03 5.82
N ASP A 207 4.33 27.53 6.58
CA ASP A 207 4.29 27.58 8.03
C ASP A 207 4.49 26.21 8.71
N ILE A 208 4.99 25.20 7.99
CA ILE A 208 5.17 23.83 8.52
C ILE A 208 6.01 23.79 9.81
N GLY A 209 6.94 24.73 9.99
CA GLY A 209 7.73 24.88 11.21
C GLY A 209 6.94 25.32 12.45
N LYS A 210 5.68 25.77 12.34
CA LYS A 210 4.79 26.02 13.50
C LYS A 210 4.62 24.75 14.36
N ILE A 211 4.71 23.57 13.75
CA ILE A 211 4.76 22.26 14.45
C ILE A 211 5.89 22.23 15.51
N SER A 212 6.98 22.96 15.31
CA SER A 212 8.13 23.00 16.22
C SER A 212 8.21 24.29 17.07
N ILE A 213 7.11 25.03 17.16
CA ILE A 213 6.89 26.11 18.12
C ILE A 213 6.06 25.57 19.31
N PRO A 214 6.38 25.93 20.57
CA PRO A 214 5.57 25.51 21.72
C PRO A 214 4.15 26.09 21.67
N ASP A 215 3.14 25.29 21.99
CA ASP A 215 1.72 25.69 21.87
C ASP A 215 1.36 26.89 22.77
N ALA A 216 2.06 27.06 23.90
CA ALA A 216 1.94 28.22 24.78
C ALA A 216 2.39 29.56 24.15
N ILE A 217 3.17 29.50 23.06
CA ILE A 217 3.60 30.65 22.25
C ILE A 217 2.75 30.73 20.97
N LEU A 218 2.47 29.60 20.32
CA LEU A 218 1.68 29.53 19.09
C LEU A 218 0.23 30.01 19.31
N ASN A 219 -0.41 29.54 20.39
CA ASN A 219 -1.83 29.70 20.66
C ASN A 219 -2.10 30.72 21.79
N LYS A 220 -1.18 31.66 22.03
CA LYS A 220 -1.28 32.66 23.10
C LYS A 220 -2.45 33.63 22.86
N PRO A 221 -3.39 33.81 23.81
CA PRO A 221 -4.57 34.69 23.65
C PRO A 221 -4.26 36.19 23.85
N GLY A 222 -3.05 36.63 23.47
CA GLY A 222 -2.57 38.00 23.66
C GLY A 222 -1.19 38.19 23.01
N PRO A 223 -0.68 39.44 22.96
CA PRO A 223 0.57 39.74 22.27
C PRO A 223 1.77 38.98 22.87
N LEU A 224 2.66 38.53 21.97
CA LEU A 224 3.91 37.90 22.33
C LEU A 224 4.88 38.93 22.96
N THR A 225 5.65 38.52 23.96
CA THR A 225 6.81 39.27 24.43
C THR A 225 7.94 39.23 23.39
N ALA A 226 8.97 40.07 23.55
CA ALA A 226 10.13 40.04 22.65
C ALA A 226 10.83 38.66 22.62
N GLU A 227 10.87 37.97 23.76
CA GLU A 227 11.47 36.64 23.91
C GLU A 227 10.61 35.55 23.24
N GLU A 228 9.30 35.55 23.50
CA GLU A 228 8.34 34.65 22.84
C GLU A 228 8.30 34.86 21.33
N PHE A 229 8.36 36.12 20.87
CA PHE A 229 8.44 36.45 19.45
C PHE A 229 9.78 35.99 18.84
N SER A 230 10.89 36.08 19.57
CA SER A 230 12.17 35.51 19.14
C SER A 230 12.10 33.99 18.96
N ILE A 231 11.35 33.28 19.81
CA ILE A 231 11.09 31.84 19.64
C ILE A 231 10.17 31.60 18.45
N MET A 232 9.09 32.37 18.30
CA MET A 232 8.15 32.27 17.18
C MET A 232 8.85 32.36 15.82
N LYS A 233 9.84 33.27 15.66
CA LYS A 233 10.62 33.41 14.41
C LYS A 233 11.27 32.10 13.93
N THR A 234 11.60 31.19 14.85
CA THR A 234 12.29 29.93 14.54
C THR A 234 11.44 28.91 13.75
N HIS A 235 10.16 29.16 13.48
CA HIS A 235 9.39 28.29 12.58
C HIS A 235 9.99 28.29 11.16
N SER A 236 10.47 29.45 10.68
CA SER A 236 11.15 29.58 9.39
C SER A 236 12.47 28.78 9.31
N GLU A 237 13.03 28.41 10.46
CA GLU A 237 14.20 27.54 10.61
C GLU A 237 13.82 26.08 10.68
N LYS A 238 12.98 25.72 11.64
CA LYS A 238 12.60 24.34 11.91
C LYS A 238 11.74 23.74 10.80
N GLY A 239 10.97 24.56 10.08
CA GLY A 239 10.28 24.13 8.87
C GLY A 239 11.25 23.78 7.74
N CYS A 240 12.39 24.48 7.64
CA CYS A 240 13.47 24.09 6.73
C CYS A 240 14.17 22.81 7.17
N GLU A 241 14.41 22.62 8.48
CA GLU A 241 14.95 21.36 9.03
C GLU A 241 14.03 20.16 8.72
N ILE A 242 12.71 20.33 8.88
CA ILE A 242 11.70 19.32 8.51
C ILE A 242 11.74 19.03 7.01
N LEU A 243 11.75 20.06 6.15
CA LEU A 243 11.80 19.89 4.69
C LEU A 243 13.12 19.26 4.22
N SER A 244 14.25 19.56 4.85
CA SER A 244 15.54 18.88 4.60
C SER A 244 15.55 17.42 5.06
N GLY A 245 14.64 17.02 5.96
CA GLY A 245 14.40 15.60 6.26
C GLY A 245 13.72 14.82 5.11
N LEU A 246 13.09 15.53 4.17
CA LEU A 246 12.34 14.96 3.03
C LEU A 246 13.16 14.87 1.74
N ASP A 247 14.47 15.17 1.78
CA ASP A 247 15.39 15.24 0.62
C ASP A 247 15.61 13.90 -0.13
N ARG A 248 14.89 12.84 0.29
CA ARG A 248 14.76 11.54 -0.39
C ARG A 248 13.58 11.46 -1.37
N MET A 249 12.75 12.51 -1.49
CA MET A 249 11.72 12.62 -2.53
C MET A 249 12.32 13.10 -3.85
N ASP A 250 11.84 12.55 -4.98
CA ASP A 250 12.37 12.89 -6.31
C ASP A 250 12.02 14.31 -6.79
N ASP A 251 10.95 14.93 -6.27
CA ASP A 251 10.50 16.28 -6.65
C ASP A 251 11.33 17.39 -5.94
N LYS A 252 12.61 17.45 -6.31
CA LYS A 252 13.56 18.47 -5.86
C LYS A 252 13.18 19.89 -6.29
N GLU A 253 12.31 20.04 -7.29
CA GLU A 253 11.79 21.34 -7.70
C GLU A 253 10.76 21.86 -6.70
N TYR A 254 9.76 21.04 -6.35
CA TYR A 254 8.78 21.36 -5.32
C TYR A 254 9.44 21.63 -3.96
N LEU A 255 10.31 20.74 -3.48
CA LEU A 255 11.00 20.92 -2.18
C LEU A 255 11.86 22.19 -2.15
N ARG A 256 12.55 22.53 -3.25
CA ARG A 256 13.30 23.79 -3.37
C ARG A 256 12.40 25.03 -3.26
N TYR A 257 11.17 24.98 -3.79
CA TYR A 257 10.22 26.08 -3.63
C TYR A 257 9.62 26.13 -2.22
N ALA A 258 9.22 24.98 -1.65
CA ALA A 258 8.71 24.90 -0.28
C ALA A 258 9.74 25.40 0.74
N TYR A 259 11.00 24.98 0.62
CA TYR A 259 12.12 25.46 1.46
C TYR A 259 12.30 26.98 1.34
N ARG A 260 12.34 27.52 0.10
CA ARG A 260 12.51 28.98 -0.11
C ARG A 260 11.32 29.78 0.41
N ILE A 261 10.10 29.26 0.34
CA ILE A 261 8.94 29.90 0.94
C ILE A 261 9.06 29.85 2.46
N CYS A 262 9.23 28.67 3.07
CA CYS A 262 9.29 28.51 4.52
C CYS A 262 10.43 29.36 5.15
N ARG A 263 11.63 29.33 4.57
CA ARG A 263 12.77 30.16 5.01
C ARG A 263 12.47 31.65 4.90
N TYR A 264 11.97 32.14 3.75
CA TYR A 264 12.07 33.56 3.40
C TYR A 264 10.74 34.33 3.31
N HIS A 265 9.56 33.72 3.50
CA HIS A 265 8.26 34.42 3.34
C HIS A 265 8.01 35.53 4.37
N HIS A 266 8.81 35.57 5.44
CA HIS A 266 8.80 36.65 6.43
C HIS A 266 9.88 37.72 6.23
N GLU A 267 10.74 37.58 5.22
CA GLU A 267 11.71 38.60 4.84
C GLU A 267 11.03 39.88 4.35
N ARG A 268 11.72 41.02 4.49
CA ARG A 268 11.17 42.34 4.14
C ARG A 268 12.15 43.11 3.26
N TRP A 269 11.61 43.77 2.25
CA TRP A 269 12.36 44.33 1.12
C TRP A 269 13.46 45.34 1.52
N ASP A 270 13.33 45.97 2.70
CA ASP A 270 14.28 46.92 3.26
C ASP A 270 15.46 46.28 4.03
N GLY A 271 15.40 44.97 4.29
CA GLY A 271 16.39 44.20 5.06
C GLY A 271 16.08 44.09 6.56
N LYS A 272 14.87 44.48 7.03
CA LYS A 272 14.44 44.32 8.43
C LYS A 272 13.62 43.05 8.69
N GLY A 273 13.68 42.09 7.76
CA GLY A 273 13.00 40.82 7.88
C GLY A 273 13.69 39.85 8.85
N TYR A 274 13.26 38.60 8.76
CA TYR A 274 13.90 37.45 9.38
C TYR A 274 13.60 36.23 8.50
N PRO A 275 14.42 35.17 8.54
CA PRO A 275 15.55 34.90 9.46
C PRO A 275 16.92 35.46 9.03
N ASP A 276 17.19 35.63 7.73
CA ASP A 276 18.52 35.97 7.20
C ASP A 276 18.73 37.48 6.97
N GLY A 277 17.67 38.29 6.98
CA GLY A 277 17.73 39.74 6.78
C GLY A 277 17.95 40.14 5.31
N LEU A 278 17.46 39.32 4.38
CA LEU A 278 17.63 39.52 2.94
C LEU A 278 16.97 40.83 2.46
N LYS A 279 17.58 41.47 1.45
CA LYS A 279 17.20 42.81 0.96
C LYS A 279 17.07 42.87 -0.56
N GLY A 280 16.07 43.58 -1.06
CA GLY A 280 15.78 43.68 -2.50
C GLY A 280 15.52 42.32 -3.15
N ASP A 281 15.84 42.20 -4.44
CA ASP A 281 15.66 40.96 -5.24
C ASP A 281 16.46 39.74 -4.74
N SER A 282 17.25 39.89 -3.67
CA SER A 282 17.83 38.76 -2.92
C SER A 282 16.74 37.85 -2.33
N ILE A 283 15.57 38.41 -1.98
CA ILE A 283 14.43 37.64 -1.47
C ILE A 283 13.75 36.92 -2.65
N PRO A 284 13.59 35.57 -2.62
CA PRO A 284 12.94 34.83 -3.70
C PRO A 284 11.53 35.33 -4.03
N ILE A 285 11.21 35.51 -5.32
CA ILE A 285 9.90 36.02 -5.78
C ILE A 285 8.71 35.19 -5.26
N CYS A 286 8.89 33.87 -5.14
CA CYS A 286 7.91 32.96 -4.54
C CYS A 286 7.64 33.28 -3.05
N ALA A 287 8.69 33.58 -2.28
CA ALA A 287 8.57 33.93 -0.87
C ALA A 287 7.94 35.32 -0.69
N GLN A 288 8.30 36.29 -1.55
CA GLN A 288 7.69 37.63 -1.54
C GLN A 288 6.19 37.60 -1.85
N ALA A 289 5.75 36.74 -2.79
CA ALA A 289 4.33 36.58 -3.12
C ALA A 289 3.54 35.98 -1.95
N VAL A 290 4.04 34.89 -1.34
CA VAL A 290 3.40 34.27 -0.16
C VAL A 290 3.38 35.24 1.04
N GLY A 291 4.44 36.02 1.26
CA GLY A 291 4.50 37.01 2.33
C GLY A 291 3.49 38.17 2.21
N ILE A 292 2.93 38.42 1.02
CA ILE A 292 1.79 39.33 0.83
C ILE A 292 0.46 38.59 1.05
N ALA A 293 0.35 37.34 0.59
CA ALA A 293 -0.85 36.51 0.78
C ALA A 293 -1.14 36.28 2.29
N ASP A 294 -0.14 35.88 3.07
CA ASP A 294 -0.23 35.74 4.53
C ASP A 294 -0.59 37.07 5.21
N ALA A 295 0.16 38.13 4.91
CA ALA A 295 -0.07 39.44 5.50
C ALA A 295 -1.49 39.99 5.20
N TYR A 296 -2.08 39.64 4.07
CA TYR A 296 -3.47 39.97 3.76
C TYR A 296 -4.46 39.09 4.54
N ASP A 297 -4.32 37.77 4.50
CA ASP A 297 -5.22 36.84 5.20
C ASP A 297 -5.22 37.07 6.72
N ALA A 298 -4.05 37.32 7.31
CA ALA A 298 -3.89 37.65 8.72
C ALA A 298 -4.52 39.00 9.14
N LEU A 299 -4.95 39.84 8.19
CA LEU A 299 -5.72 41.06 8.44
C LEU A 299 -7.23 40.87 8.20
N THR A 300 -7.64 39.97 7.29
CA THR A 300 -9.05 39.75 6.94
C THR A 300 -9.73 38.61 7.70
N THR A 301 -8.97 37.77 8.39
CA THR A 301 -9.46 36.64 9.19
C THR A 301 -9.54 37.03 10.68
N ASP A 302 -10.58 36.58 11.38
CA ASP A 302 -10.70 36.76 12.85
C ASP A 302 -9.66 35.87 13.57
N ARG A 303 -8.84 36.46 14.44
CA ARG A 303 -7.84 35.75 15.26
C ARG A 303 -8.17 35.91 16.76
N VAL A 304 -7.73 34.95 17.59
CA VAL A 304 -8.03 34.87 19.05
C VAL A 304 -7.88 36.20 19.80
N TYR A 305 -6.89 37.01 19.42
CA TYR A 305 -6.54 38.28 20.06
C TYR A 305 -6.92 39.54 19.24
N LYS A 306 -7.50 39.40 18.03
CA LYS A 306 -7.72 40.51 17.09
C LYS A 306 -8.81 40.20 16.07
N LYS A 307 -9.81 41.08 15.97
CA LYS A 307 -10.84 41.00 14.93
C LYS A 307 -10.32 41.37 13.55
N ALA A 308 -10.91 40.75 12.53
CA ALA A 308 -10.73 41.05 11.13
C ALA A 308 -10.96 42.53 10.80
N PHE A 309 -10.15 43.07 9.89
CA PHE A 309 -10.43 44.32 9.21
C PHE A 309 -11.21 44.07 7.92
N SER A 310 -11.96 45.08 7.45
CA SER A 310 -12.56 45.00 6.12
C SER A 310 -11.48 44.89 5.04
N PRO A 311 -11.70 44.12 3.95
CA PRO A 311 -10.72 43.97 2.86
C PRO A 311 -10.17 45.28 2.32
N ALA A 312 -11.02 46.31 2.19
CA ALA A 312 -10.60 47.64 1.76
C ALA A 312 -9.61 48.30 2.73
N LYS A 313 -9.72 48.07 4.05
CA LYS A 313 -8.76 48.56 5.04
C LYS A 313 -7.48 47.73 5.05
N ALA A 314 -7.57 46.39 4.95
CA ALA A 314 -6.40 45.52 4.84
C ALA A 314 -5.50 45.91 3.65
N TYR A 315 -6.11 46.16 2.49
CA TYR A 315 -5.43 46.70 1.31
C TYR A 315 -4.70 48.01 1.59
N THR A 316 -5.36 48.99 2.23
CA THR A 316 -4.74 50.27 2.58
C THR A 316 -3.56 50.11 3.54
N MET A 317 -3.67 49.25 4.56
CA MET A 317 -2.59 49.02 5.53
C MET A 317 -1.33 48.41 4.88
N ILE A 318 -1.50 47.44 3.97
CA ILE A 318 -0.38 46.85 3.22
C ILE A 318 0.26 47.90 2.29
N LEU A 319 -0.54 48.68 1.56
CA LEU A 319 -0.05 49.71 0.64
C LEU A 319 0.64 50.89 1.36
N ASN A 320 0.26 51.18 2.60
CA ASN A 320 0.92 52.18 3.46
C ASN A 320 2.22 51.66 4.11
N GLY A 321 2.53 50.36 4.01
CA GLY A 321 3.67 49.74 4.68
C GLY A 321 3.45 49.45 6.18
N GLU A 322 2.21 49.54 6.68
CA GLU A 322 1.87 49.24 8.09
C GLU A 322 2.09 47.75 8.44
N CYS A 323 2.30 46.90 7.43
CA CYS A 323 2.59 45.47 7.55
C CYS A 323 4.01 45.10 7.08
N GLY A 324 4.92 46.08 7.03
CA GLY A 324 6.29 45.93 6.54
C GLY A 324 6.48 46.39 5.09
N VAL A 325 7.74 46.43 4.65
CA VAL A 325 8.11 46.91 3.30
C VAL A 325 8.16 45.74 2.33
N PHE A 326 7.39 45.82 1.26
CA PHE A 326 7.36 44.87 0.14
C PHE A 326 7.93 45.50 -1.13
N SER A 327 8.24 44.67 -2.15
CA SER A 327 8.73 45.17 -3.45
C SER A 327 7.68 46.05 -4.14
N PRO A 328 8.06 47.23 -4.70
CA PRO A 328 7.15 48.09 -5.44
C PRO A 328 6.41 47.38 -6.58
N LYS A 329 7.10 46.48 -7.31
CA LYS A 329 6.53 45.69 -8.41
C LYS A 329 5.37 44.81 -7.95
N LEU A 330 5.59 44.06 -6.86
CA LEU A 330 4.56 43.22 -6.23
C LEU A 330 3.37 44.05 -5.71
N LEU A 331 3.63 45.24 -5.17
CA LEU A 331 2.56 46.15 -4.72
C LEU A 331 1.75 46.74 -5.89
N GLU A 332 2.25 46.72 -7.12
CA GLU A 332 1.45 47.03 -8.33
C GLU A 332 0.59 45.84 -8.75
N CYS A 333 1.15 44.63 -8.85
CA CYS A 333 0.38 43.41 -9.11
C CYS A 333 -0.73 43.18 -8.07
N PHE A 334 -0.46 43.44 -6.79
CA PHE A 334 -1.44 43.35 -5.71
C PHE A 334 -2.60 44.34 -5.85
N LYS A 335 -2.36 45.57 -6.33
CA LYS A 335 -3.44 46.56 -6.62
C LYS A 335 -4.36 46.05 -7.73
N SER A 336 -3.80 45.45 -8.78
CA SER A 336 -4.57 44.86 -9.89
C SER A 336 -5.42 43.66 -9.44
N SER A 337 -4.88 42.83 -8.53
CA SER A 337 -5.54 41.62 -7.99
C SER A 337 -6.75 41.90 -7.06
N ARG A 338 -7.13 43.16 -6.84
CA ARG A 338 -7.99 43.58 -5.71
C ARG A 338 -9.39 42.98 -5.72
N GLU A 339 -10.06 42.92 -6.87
CA GLU A 339 -11.44 42.41 -6.92
C GLU A 339 -11.51 40.90 -6.69
N GLU A 340 -10.46 40.18 -7.06
CA GLU A 340 -10.35 38.73 -6.95
C GLU A 340 -10.04 38.33 -5.51
N PHE A 341 -9.09 39.03 -4.87
CA PHE A 341 -8.80 38.88 -3.44
C PHE A 341 -10.04 39.14 -2.58
N VAL A 342 -10.77 40.24 -2.83
CA VAL A 342 -12.01 40.55 -2.11
C VAL A 342 -13.05 39.45 -2.31
N ARG A 343 -13.22 38.94 -3.54
CA ARG A 343 -14.18 37.87 -3.86
C ARG A 343 -13.87 36.57 -3.12
N LEU A 344 -12.63 36.10 -3.19
CA LEU A 344 -12.15 34.90 -2.48
C LEU A 344 -12.30 35.04 -0.96
N THR A 345 -12.02 36.23 -0.40
CA THR A 345 -12.21 36.50 1.03
C THR A 345 -13.66 36.29 1.48
N HIS A 346 -14.65 36.61 0.64
CA HIS A 346 -16.06 36.38 0.94
C HIS A 346 -16.51 34.95 0.66
N SER A 347 -16.01 34.31 -0.40
CA SER A 347 -16.35 32.92 -0.75
C SER A 347 -15.85 31.89 0.25
N TYR A 348 -14.79 32.19 1.00
CA TYR A 348 -14.13 31.29 1.95
C TYR A 348 -14.01 31.90 3.36
N ALA A 349 -15.01 32.69 3.78
CA ALA A 349 -15.07 33.29 5.10
C ALA A 349 -15.52 32.28 6.18
N ASP A 350 -14.92 32.35 7.37
CA ASP A 350 -15.22 31.45 8.47
C ASP A 350 -16.68 31.58 8.94
N GLY A 351 -17.38 30.45 9.06
CA GLY A 351 -18.81 30.39 9.31
C GLY A 351 -19.71 30.59 8.07
N HIS A 352 -19.15 30.98 6.91
CA HIS A 352 -19.86 31.05 5.61
C HIS A 352 -19.55 29.85 4.70
N SER A 353 -19.72 28.63 5.22
CA SER A 353 -20.28 27.58 4.34
C SER A 353 -21.77 27.89 4.13
N PRO A 354 -22.35 27.68 2.93
CA PRO A 354 -23.78 27.88 2.72
C PRO A 354 -24.60 26.86 3.54
N LYS A 355 -25.09 27.30 4.71
CA LYS A 355 -25.96 26.54 5.61
C LYS A 355 -27.20 27.35 5.93
N ALA A 356 -28.38 26.71 5.90
CA ALA A 356 -29.65 27.36 6.19
C ALA A 356 -29.85 27.54 7.71
N ASP A 357 -30.44 28.68 8.11
CA ASP A 357 -30.56 29.10 9.52
C ASP A 357 -31.75 28.45 10.26
N LEU A 358 -31.56 28.17 11.55
CA LEU A 358 -32.55 27.64 12.49
C LEU A 358 -32.28 28.17 13.91
N ARG A 359 -33.10 29.12 14.39
CA ARG A 359 -33.06 29.65 15.76
C ARG A 359 -34.44 29.94 16.33
N LYS A 360 -34.81 29.31 17.47
CA LYS A 360 -35.82 29.84 18.43
C LYS A 360 -35.92 29.04 19.77
N ALA A 361 -35.28 29.56 20.83
CA ALA A 361 -35.65 29.47 22.27
C ALA A 361 -35.74 28.08 22.99
N PRO A 362 -35.82 28.01 24.35
CA PRO A 362 -35.31 28.87 25.45
C PRO A 362 -34.42 28.07 26.48
N ALA A 363 -34.16 28.57 27.71
CA ALA A 363 -33.23 27.96 28.70
C ALA A 363 -33.53 28.29 30.21
N LEU A 364 -32.71 27.75 31.14
CA LEU A 364 -32.60 27.98 32.63
C LEU A 364 -33.56 27.17 33.55
N PRO A 365 -33.33 26.97 34.90
CA PRO A 365 -32.41 27.67 35.84
C PRO A 365 -31.58 26.78 36.84
N GLN A 366 -31.06 27.36 37.95
CA GLN A 366 -30.18 26.75 39.00
C GLN A 366 -30.64 27.09 40.46
N PHE A 367 -30.25 26.30 41.49
CA PHE A 367 -29.43 26.67 42.69
C PHE A 367 -29.72 26.03 44.10
N ARG A 368 -28.61 25.61 44.76
CA ARG A 368 -28.21 25.71 46.21
C ARG A 368 -28.73 24.76 47.34
N GLN A 369 -28.05 24.89 48.49
CA GLN A 369 -27.94 24.01 49.70
C GLN A 369 -28.84 24.52 50.88
N THR A 370 -28.93 23.99 52.12
CA THR A 370 -27.89 23.62 53.14
C THR A 370 -28.36 22.75 54.32
N GLU A 371 -27.40 22.01 54.90
CA GLU A 371 -27.19 21.67 56.34
C GLU A 371 -28.04 20.61 57.10
N GLU A 372 -27.52 20.20 58.26
CA GLU A 372 -27.69 18.88 58.90
C GLU A 372 -28.18 18.96 60.37
N GLN A 373 -28.89 17.91 60.85
CA GLN A 373 -28.70 17.32 62.19
C GLN A 373 -29.44 15.97 62.36
N ASP A 374 -29.00 15.18 63.34
CA ASP A 374 -29.48 13.86 63.79
C ASP A 374 -29.73 12.76 62.75
N THR A 375 -28.74 11.88 62.58
CA THR A 375 -28.70 10.88 61.49
C THR A 375 -29.38 9.54 61.83
N GLN A 376 -29.36 9.07 63.08
CA GLN A 376 -29.67 7.66 63.39
C GLN A 376 -31.13 7.39 63.80
N GLN A 377 -31.69 8.09 64.79
CA GLN A 377 -33.12 7.98 65.13
C GLN A 377 -34.00 8.50 64.00
N TYR A 378 -33.61 9.64 63.42
CA TYR A 378 -34.26 10.20 62.23
C TYR A 378 -34.10 9.28 61.01
N GLY A 379 -33.05 8.47 60.93
CA GLY A 379 -32.87 7.43 59.92
C GLY A 379 -33.98 6.37 59.97
N GLN A 380 -34.18 5.72 61.12
CA GLN A 380 -35.25 4.72 61.28
C GLN A 380 -36.65 5.32 61.11
N MET A 381 -36.90 6.53 61.62
CA MET A 381 -38.18 7.21 61.44
C MET A 381 -38.42 7.67 59.99
N LYS A 382 -37.40 8.13 59.25
CA LYS A 382 -37.50 8.40 57.80
C LYS A 382 -37.77 7.11 57.03
N TYR A 383 -37.10 6.00 57.35
CA TYR A 383 -37.33 4.70 56.69
C TYR A 383 -38.79 4.25 56.85
N ALA A 384 -39.30 4.27 58.09
CA ALA A 384 -40.68 3.92 58.42
C ALA A 384 -41.74 4.98 58.03
N ALA A 385 -41.33 6.15 57.55
CA ALA A 385 -42.20 7.20 56.99
C ALA A 385 -42.21 7.17 55.46
N MET A 386 -41.05 7.03 54.80
CA MET A 386 -40.92 6.88 53.35
C MET A 386 -41.69 5.66 52.83
N LEU A 387 -41.57 4.51 53.52
CA LEU A 387 -42.34 3.31 53.16
C LEU A 387 -43.86 3.49 53.38
N ARG A 388 -44.25 4.34 54.33
CA ARG A 388 -45.65 4.76 54.54
C ARG A 388 -46.15 5.69 53.44
N CYS A 389 -45.31 6.57 52.91
CA CYS A 389 -45.63 7.40 51.74
C CYS A 389 -45.64 6.62 50.40
N ALA A 390 -45.33 5.32 50.41
CA ALA A 390 -45.26 4.48 49.23
C ALA A 390 -46.40 3.44 49.11
N ASP A 391 -47.31 3.36 50.10
CA ASP A 391 -48.45 2.42 50.16
C ASP A 391 -48.12 0.98 49.70
N SER A 392 -46.94 0.50 50.13
CA SER A 392 -46.38 -0.78 49.73
C SER A 392 -46.06 -1.65 50.94
N THR A 393 -46.48 -2.92 50.92
CA THR A 393 -46.17 -3.90 51.97
C THR A 393 -44.70 -4.34 51.86
N VAL A 394 -44.00 -4.53 52.98
CA VAL A 394 -42.56 -4.82 53.03
C VAL A 394 -42.23 -5.90 54.06
N MET A 395 -41.46 -6.90 53.65
CA MET A 395 -40.95 -8.00 54.50
C MET A 395 -39.43 -8.13 54.37
N GLU A 396 -38.71 -8.14 55.49
CA GLU A 396 -37.30 -8.55 55.57
C GLU A 396 -37.22 -10.04 55.88
N VAL A 397 -36.27 -10.76 55.27
CA VAL A 397 -36.02 -12.19 55.47
C VAL A 397 -34.53 -12.45 55.63
N ASP A 398 -34.14 -13.24 56.62
CA ASP A 398 -32.79 -13.77 56.77
C ASP A 398 -32.77 -15.25 56.34
N LEU A 399 -32.32 -15.50 55.11
CA LEU A 399 -32.32 -16.82 54.49
C LEU A 399 -31.38 -17.82 55.19
N SER A 400 -30.42 -17.32 55.97
CA SER A 400 -29.50 -18.18 56.74
C SER A 400 -30.16 -18.81 57.97
N THR A 401 -31.26 -18.22 58.47
CA THR A 401 -31.99 -18.68 59.66
C THR A 401 -33.46 -19.02 59.38
N GLY A 402 -34.01 -18.60 58.23
CA GLY A 402 -35.41 -18.74 57.87
C GLY A 402 -36.35 -17.72 58.56
N ILE A 403 -35.80 -16.84 59.41
CA ILE A 403 -36.54 -15.83 60.17
C ILE A 403 -36.93 -14.67 59.24
N TYR A 404 -38.12 -14.09 59.46
CA TYR A 404 -38.61 -12.92 58.74
C TYR A 404 -39.20 -11.88 59.69
N HIS A 405 -39.30 -10.65 59.19
CA HIS A 405 -39.89 -9.52 59.89
C HIS A 405 -40.72 -8.68 58.90
N LEU A 406 -42.01 -8.53 59.16
CA LEU A 406 -42.91 -7.68 58.37
C LEU A 406 -42.73 -6.22 58.78
N VAL A 407 -41.83 -5.54 58.08
CA VAL A 407 -41.39 -4.15 58.35
C VAL A 407 -42.56 -3.16 58.23
N TYR A 408 -43.44 -3.36 57.26
CA TYR A 408 -44.66 -2.57 57.08
C TYR A 408 -45.71 -3.37 56.30
N ILE A 409 -47.01 -3.17 56.58
CA ILE A 409 -48.11 -3.72 55.79
C ILE A 409 -49.04 -2.56 55.42
N ALA A 410 -49.28 -2.38 54.12
CA ALA A 410 -50.09 -1.28 53.59
C ALA A 410 -51.55 -1.66 53.30
N SER A 411 -51.87 -2.96 53.19
CA SER A 411 -53.24 -3.46 52.97
C SER A 411 -53.49 -4.76 53.72
N GLU A 412 -54.71 -4.93 54.25
CA GLU A 412 -55.17 -6.14 54.93
C GLU A 412 -55.14 -7.40 54.04
N ASP A 413 -55.09 -7.23 52.72
CA ASP A 413 -54.93 -8.29 51.71
C ASP A 413 -53.75 -9.24 52.03
N PHE A 414 -52.71 -8.67 52.66
CA PHE A 414 -51.44 -9.31 53.01
C PHE A 414 -51.40 -9.90 54.43
N GLU A 415 -52.45 -9.76 55.26
CA GLU A 415 -52.49 -10.30 56.63
C GLU A 415 -52.10 -11.80 56.76
N PRO A 416 -52.39 -12.70 55.79
CA PRO A 416 -51.90 -14.08 55.86
C PRO A 416 -50.38 -14.24 55.98
N LEU A 417 -49.57 -13.26 55.55
CA LEU A 417 -48.12 -13.26 55.76
C LEU A 417 -47.73 -13.23 57.25
N ARG A 418 -48.62 -12.82 58.17
CA ARG A 418 -48.38 -12.93 59.63
C ARG A 418 -48.48 -14.36 60.16
N SER A 419 -48.87 -15.34 59.33
CA SER A 419 -49.10 -16.73 59.74
C SER A 419 -48.07 -17.69 59.15
N GLY A 420 -47.15 -18.16 59.99
CA GLY A 420 -46.10 -19.14 59.64
C GLY A 420 -44.91 -19.02 60.58
N GLY A 421 -44.28 -20.14 60.94
CA GLY A 421 -43.12 -20.18 61.84
C GLY A 421 -41.80 -19.74 61.21
N ASN A 422 -41.76 -19.64 59.88
CA ASN A 422 -40.64 -19.17 59.07
C ASN A 422 -41.16 -18.49 57.79
N TYR A 423 -40.28 -17.85 57.03
CA TYR A 423 -40.68 -17.08 55.85
C TYR A 423 -41.33 -17.93 54.74
N LYS A 424 -40.92 -19.20 54.60
CA LYS A 424 -41.44 -20.11 53.56
C LYS A 424 -42.88 -20.49 53.86
N GLU A 425 -43.19 -20.81 55.11
CA GLU A 425 -44.55 -21.04 55.59
C GLU A 425 -45.43 -19.80 55.43
N ALA A 426 -44.92 -18.61 55.77
CA ALA A 426 -45.65 -17.34 55.61
C ALA A 426 -45.99 -17.06 54.13
N LEU A 427 -45.01 -17.17 53.24
CA LEU A 427 -45.18 -16.95 51.80
C LEU A 427 -46.10 -18.01 51.18
N LYS A 428 -46.04 -19.27 51.62
CA LYS A 428 -46.95 -20.34 51.22
C LYS A 428 -48.39 -20.09 51.70
N ASN A 429 -48.58 -19.76 52.97
CA ASN A 429 -49.89 -19.41 53.54
C ASN A 429 -50.54 -18.22 52.81
N PHE A 430 -49.75 -17.23 52.43
CA PHE A 430 -50.19 -16.11 51.61
C PHE A 430 -50.52 -16.52 50.17
N THR A 431 -49.71 -17.37 49.54
CA THR A 431 -49.96 -17.89 48.19
C THR A 431 -51.29 -18.66 48.12
N GLU A 432 -51.50 -19.61 49.03
CA GLU A 432 -52.71 -20.45 49.06
C GLU A 432 -53.99 -19.67 49.40
N LYS A 433 -53.91 -18.61 50.22
CA LYS A 433 -55.07 -17.90 50.79
C LYS A 433 -55.32 -16.48 50.24
N SER A 434 -54.38 -15.93 49.49
CA SER A 434 -54.48 -14.57 48.90
C SER A 434 -54.02 -14.48 47.44
N VAL A 435 -53.25 -15.41 46.85
CA VAL A 435 -52.85 -15.31 45.43
C VAL A 435 -53.86 -16.04 44.53
N HIS A 436 -54.19 -15.45 43.38
CA HIS A 436 -55.11 -16.01 42.39
C HIS A 436 -54.64 -17.39 41.90
N THR A 437 -55.55 -18.37 41.79
CA THR A 437 -55.21 -19.78 41.48
C THR A 437 -54.37 -19.96 40.21
N GLY A 438 -54.66 -19.21 39.15
CA GLY A 438 -53.86 -19.22 37.92
C GLY A 438 -52.44 -18.63 38.06
N ASP A 439 -52.18 -17.88 39.13
CA ASP A 439 -50.89 -17.22 39.41
C ASP A 439 -50.14 -17.92 40.55
N GLN A 440 -50.81 -18.79 41.33
CA GLN A 440 -50.20 -19.52 42.46
C GLN A 440 -48.97 -20.33 42.04
N GLY A 441 -48.92 -20.87 40.82
CA GLY A 441 -47.72 -21.55 40.30
C GLY A 441 -46.47 -20.65 40.24
N ILE A 442 -46.65 -19.36 39.98
CA ILE A 442 -45.58 -18.34 39.87
C ILE A 442 -44.96 -18.03 41.25
N VAL A 443 -45.70 -18.26 42.34
CA VAL A 443 -45.30 -17.94 43.73
C VAL A 443 -45.01 -19.20 44.57
N ALA A 444 -45.60 -20.35 44.23
CA ALA A 444 -45.38 -21.63 44.91
C ALA A 444 -44.17 -22.38 44.37
N GLY A 445 -43.99 -22.42 43.04
CA GLY A 445 -42.85 -23.09 42.39
C GLY A 445 -41.50 -22.38 42.59
N SER A 446 -41.50 -21.28 43.35
CA SER A 446 -40.43 -20.32 43.50
C SER A 446 -40.02 -20.06 44.96
N SER A 447 -40.29 -21.02 45.86
CA SER A 447 -40.02 -20.88 47.30
C SER A 447 -38.68 -21.47 47.78
N ASP A 448 -38.17 -22.51 47.12
CA ASP A 448 -36.84 -23.09 47.37
C ASP A 448 -35.85 -22.72 46.25
N ASN A 449 -35.91 -23.39 45.08
CA ASN A 449 -34.97 -23.17 43.97
C ASN A 449 -34.83 -21.69 43.60
N TYR A 450 -35.92 -20.98 43.30
CA TYR A 450 -35.85 -19.60 42.79
C TYR A 450 -35.11 -18.60 43.70
N ILE A 451 -35.15 -18.74 45.03
CA ILE A 451 -34.36 -17.86 45.91
C ILE A 451 -32.89 -18.32 45.99
N HIS A 452 -32.64 -19.63 45.85
CA HIS A 452 -31.29 -20.18 45.68
C HIS A 452 -30.67 -19.72 44.36
N ASP A 453 -31.36 -19.93 43.24
CA ASP A 453 -31.03 -19.47 41.89
C ASP A 453 -30.84 -17.94 41.86
N PHE A 454 -31.66 -17.17 42.55
CA PHE A 454 -31.50 -15.71 42.69
C PHE A 454 -30.15 -15.33 43.33
N VAL A 455 -29.69 -16.10 44.33
CA VAL A 455 -28.41 -15.85 45.03
C VAL A 455 -27.22 -16.44 44.27
N GLU A 456 -27.35 -17.62 43.67
CA GLU A 456 -26.29 -18.31 42.91
C GLU A 456 -26.02 -17.66 41.54
N ASN A 457 -27.05 -17.14 40.86
CA ASN A 457 -26.88 -16.36 39.62
C ASN A 457 -26.61 -14.86 39.91
N GLY A 458 -26.09 -14.53 41.09
CA GLY A 458 -25.58 -13.19 41.46
C GLY A 458 -26.61 -12.06 41.58
N LEU A 459 -27.91 -12.33 41.38
CA LEU A 459 -28.91 -11.28 41.16
C LEU A 459 -29.12 -10.40 42.40
N LEU A 460 -29.13 -9.07 42.17
CA LEU A 460 -29.36 -8.08 43.24
C LEU A 460 -30.84 -7.75 43.43
N LYS A 461 -31.65 -7.95 42.38
CA LYS A 461 -33.08 -7.63 42.32
C LYS A 461 -33.82 -8.61 41.40
N HIS A 462 -35.05 -8.97 41.76
CA HIS A 462 -35.98 -9.69 40.88
C HIS A 462 -37.40 -9.18 41.08
N THR A 463 -38.21 -9.11 40.01
CA THR A 463 -39.59 -8.62 40.05
C THR A 463 -40.57 -9.64 39.49
N LEU A 464 -41.54 -10.07 40.31
CA LEU A 464 -42.71 -10.86 39.89
C LEU A 464 -43.97 -10.00 39.82
N LYS A 465 -44.94 -10.40 39.00
CA LYS A 465 -46.27 -9.78 38.92
C LYS A 465 -47.33 -10.86 39.01
N TYR A 466 -48.24 -10.72 39.98
CA TYR A 466 -49.33 -11.66 40.20
C TYR A 466 -50.51 -10.96 40.86
N ARG A 467 -51.68 -11.61 40.81
CA ARG A 467 -52.92 -11.08 41.38
C ARG A 467 -53.11 -11.55 42.82
N VAL A 468 -53.41 -10.59 43.69
CA VAL A 468 -53.72 -10.78 45.11
C VAL A 468 -55.19 -10.46 45.34
N LEU A 469 -55.87 -11.29 46.13
CA LEU A 469 -57.27 -11.14 46.54
C LEU A 469 -57.42 -9.89 47.41
N HIS A 470 -58.21 -8.94 46.93
CA HIS A 470 -58.59 -7.75 47.67
C HIS A 470 -59.71 -8.06 48.65
N ARG A 471 -59.40 -8.15 49.94
CA ARG A 471 -60.31 -8.66 50.98
C ARG A 471 -61.54 -7.78 51.20
N ALA A 472 -61.47 -6.49 50.81
CA ALA A 472 -62.56 -5.54 50.93
C ALA A 472 -63.64 -5.67 49.84
N THR A 473 -63.32 -6.21 48.65
CA THR A 473 -64.28 -6.33 47.53
C THR A 473 -64.47 -7.75 47.01
N GLY A 474 -63.51 -8.65 47.25
CA GLY A 474 -63.49 -10.01 46.70
C GLY A 474 -62.83 -10.13 45.32
N ASP A 475 -62.42 -9.01 44.71
CA ASP A 475 -61.74 -8.99 43.41
C ASP A 475 -60.26 -9.33 43.51
N TYR A 476 -59.63 -9.65 42.38
CA TYR A 476 -58.21 -9.96 42.30
C TYR A 476 -57.43 -8.80 41.64
N LEU A 477 -56.61 -8.11 42.44
CA LEU A 477 -55.84 -6.94 42.04
C LEU A 477 -54.39 -7.29 41.70
N TRP A 478 -53.81 -6.63 40.70
CA TRP A 478 -52.42 -6.82 40.33
C TRP A 478 -51.45 -6.14 41.32
N TYR A 479 -50.46 -6.90 41.78
CA TYR A 479 -49.33 -6.41 42.56
C TYR A 479 -48.01 -6.77 41.89
N GLU A 480 -47.05 -5.85 42.00
CA GLU A 480 -45.64 -6.05 41.67
C GLU A 480 -44.88 -6.39 42.94
N ALA A 481 -44.31 -7.60 43.01
CA ALA A 481 -43.53 -8.11 44.12
C ALA A 481 -42.04 -8.06 43.75
N VAL A 482 -41.27 -7.21 44.43
CA VAL A 482 -39.85 -6.96 44.15
C VAL A 482 -39.00 -7.53 45.28
N THR A 483 -38.21 -8.56 44.97
CA THR A 483 -37.18 -9.09 45.87
C THR A 483 -35.87 -8.32 45.65
N LEU A 484 -35.18 -7.99 46.74
CA LEU A 484 -33.92 -7.22 46.78
C LEU A 484 -32.93 -7.86 47.75
N ARG A 485 -31.63 -7.89 47.43
CA ARG A 485 -30.57 -8.33 48.37
C ARG A 485 -30.17 -7.17 49.30
N ILE A 486 -30.16 -7.39 50.62
CA ILE A 486 -29.90 -6.32 51.62
C ILE A 486 -28.42 -6.25 52.00
N ASN A 487 -27.81 -7.38 52.35
CA ASN A 487 -26.44 -7.43 52.89
C ASN A 487 -25.45 -7.90 51.82
N ILE A 488 -24.46 -7.04 51.53
CA ILE A 488 -23.39 -7.29 50.54
C ILE A 488 -22.04 -7.58 51.24
N GLN A 489 -21.87 -7.15 52.50
CA GLN A 489 -20.57 -7.14 53.20
C GLN A 489 -20.24 -8.39 54.05
N ALA A 490 -21.06 -9.46 53.98
CA ALA A 490 -20.79 -10.70 54.72
C ALA A 490 -21.26 -11.95 53.94
N PRO A 491 -20.35 -12.85 53.50
CA PRO A 491 -20.67 -13.95 52.58
C PRO A 491 -21.52 -15.09 53.19
N HIS A 492 -22.00 -14.94 54.43
CA HIS A 492 -22.83 -15.92 55.12
C HIS A 492 -24.19 -15.36 55.59
N SER A 493 -24.40 -14.03 55.59
CA SER A 493 -25.69 -13.44 55.97
C SER A 493 -26.56 -13.12 54.75
N HIS A 494 -27.33 -14.10 54.29
CA HIS A 494 -28.17 -13.98 53.10
C HIS A 494 -29.51 -13.28 53.42
N ARG A 495 -29.47 -11.96 53.64
CA ARG A 495 -30.68 -11.15 53.88
C ARG A 495 -31.27 -10.58 52.60
N ILE A 496 -32.60 -10.69 52.48
CA ILE A 496 -33.39 -10.13 51.37
C ILE A 496 -34.57 -9.30 51.90
N LEU A 497 -34.99 -8.32 51.11
CA LEU A 497 -36.23 -7.57 51.27
C LEU A 497 -37.20 -8.01 50.18
N ILE A 498 -38.49 -8.11 50.50
CA ILE A 498 -39.55 -8.29 49.50
C ILE A 498 -40.55 -7.14 49.68
N VAL A 499 -40.83 -6.42 48.58
CA VAL A 499 -41.66 -5.22 48.54
C VAL A 499 -42.83 -5.44 47.58
N TRP A 500 -44.06 -5.28 48.04
CA TRP A 500 -45.27 -5.41 47.23
C TRP A 500 -45.92 -4.05 46.98
N LYS A 501 -45.98 -3.65 45.71
CA LYS A 501 -46.63 -2.42 45.26
C LYS A 501 -47.85 -2.73 44.40
N ARG A 502 -48.97 -2.03 44.64
CA ARG A 502 -50.20 -2.17 43.83
C ARG A 502 -49.99 -1.59 42.42
N LEU A 503 -50.53 -2.26 41.40
CA LEU A 503 -50.57 -1.78 40.02
C LEU A 503 -51.97 -1.26 39.68
N GLU A 504 -52.03 -0.05 39.12
CA GLU A 504 -53.29 0.64 38.77
C GLU A 504 -53.92 0.16 37.45
N SER A 505 -53.23 -0.69 36.70
CA SER A 505 -53.73 -1.30 35.46
C SER A 505 -53.02 -2.65 35.19
N PRO A 506 -53.67 -3.59 34.49
CA PRO A 506 -53.05 -4.86 34.13
C PRO A 506 -51.88 -4.64 33.15
N PRO A 507 -50.76 -5.37 33.29
CA PRO A 507 -49.61 -5.21 32.40
C PRO A 507 -49.93 -5.72 30.99
N ILE A 508 -49.76 -4.85 29.98
CA ILE A 508 -49.78 -5.24 28.57
C ILE A 508 -48.59 -6.19 28.33
N GLN A 509 -48.83 -7.34 27.71
CA GLN A 509 -47.76 -8.20 27.21
C GLN A 509 -47.07 -7.51 26.02
N ALA A 510 -45.98 -6.81 26.31
CA ALA A 510 -45.03 -6.44 25.27
C ALA A 510 -44.42 -7.73 24.70
N ALA A 511 -44.63 -7.98 23.40
CA ALA A 511 -43.89 -9.01 22.69
C ALA A 511 -42.38 -8.73 22.82
N GLN A 512 -41.57 -9.79 22.80
CA GLN A 512 -40.14 -9.71 23.12
C GLN A 512 -39.44 -8.74 22.17
N SER A 513 -38.99 -7.60 22.71
CA SER A 513 -38.13 -6.66 21.98
C SER A 513 -36.77 -7.32 21.79
N GLU A 514 -36.40 -7.63 20.56
CA GLU A 514 -35.04 -7.99 20.20
C GLU A 514 -34.10 -6.84 20.61
N ARG A 515 -33.24 -7.11 21.59
CA ARG A 515 -32.12 -6.25 21.98
C ARG A 515 -30.86 -6.70 21.19
N SER A 516 -29.75 -6.01 21.42
CA SER A 516 -28.40 -6.35 20.90
C SER A 516 -28.22 -6.36 19.37
N SER A 517 -28.28 -5.15 18.78
CA SER A 517 -27.51 -4.79 17.56
C SER A 517 -26.88 -3.39 17.67
N GLY A 518 -26.51 -3.00 18.89
CA GLY A 518 -26.01 -1.65 19.23
C GLY A 518 -24.51 -1.41 18.97
N ILE A 519 -23.76 -2.44 18.54
CA ILE A 519 -22.29 -2.39 18.46
C ILE A 519 -21.77 -2.39 17.01
N THR A 520 -22.58 -1.87 16.08
CA THR A 520 -22.28 -1.75 14.64
C THR A 520 -21.35 -0.58 14.31
N GLU A 521 -20.93 0.21 15.31
CA GLU A 521 -20.07 1.39 15.10
C GLU A 521 -18.71 1.26 15.79
N ILE A 522 -18.62 0.57 16.95
CA ILE A 522 -17.33 0.18 17.55
C ILE A 522 -16.70 -1.02 16.81
N GLN A 523 -16.91 -1.12 15.50
CA GLN A 523 -16.40 -2.19 14.64
C GLN A 523 -14.92 -1.99 14.26
N ASN A 524 -14.44 -0.75 14.29
CA ASN A 524 -13.10 -0.36 13.81
C ASN A 524 -12.09 0.00 14.92
N LEU A 525 -12.37 -0.33 16.20
CA LEU A 525 -11.29 -0.44 17.18
C LEU A 525 -10.52 -1.75 16.93
N MET A 526 -9.19 -1.73 17.08
CA MET A 526 -8.35 -2.95 17.06
C MET A 526 -8.49 -3.79 18.35
N VAL A 527 -9.68 -3.78 18.94
CA VAL A 527 -9.99 -4.28 20.27
C VAL A 527 -11.38 -4.93 20.22
N GLY A 528 -11.46 -6.19 20.60
CA GLY A 528 -12.72 -6.92 20.71
C GLY A 528 -13.48 -6.52 21.98
N ILE A 529 -14.64 -5.90 21.83
CA ILE A 529 -15.54 -5.62 22.96
C ILE A 529 -16.58 -6.74 23.00
N LEU A 530 -16.75 -7.30 24.18
CA LEU A 530 -17.60 -8.44 24.49
C LEU A 530 -18.46 -8.07 25.70
N GLN A 531 -19.78 -8.30 25.64
CA GLN A 531 -20.63 -8.32 26.83
C GLN A 531 -21.16 -9.74 27.05
N CYS A 532 -20.89 -10.30 28.21
CA CYS A 532 -21.40 -11.60 28.64
C CYS A 532 -22.13 -11.50 29.99
N VAL A 533 -23.00 -12.46 30.28
CA VAL A 533 -23.60 -12.64 31.61
C VAL A 533 -22.49 -12.98 32.61
N ASN A 534 -22.62 -12.48 33.85
CA ASN A 534 -21.83 -13.00 34.98
C ASN A 534 -22.36 -14.39 35.40
N ASP A 535 -22.18 -15.39 34.53
CA ASP A 535 -22.49 -16.78 34.79
C ASP A 535 -21.25 -17.67 34.61
N ARG A 536 -21.36 -18.94 35.01
CA ARG A 536 -20.26 -19.93 34.98
C ARG A 536 -19.67 -20.23 33.59
N TRP A 537 -20.29 -19.71 32.53
CA TRP A 537 -19.90 -19.95 31.14
C TRP A 537 -19.40 -18.69 30.42
N PHE A 538 -19.60 -17.52 31.03
CA PHE A 538 -19.48 -16.22 30.41
C PHE A 538 -20.34 -16.15 29.13
N THR A 539 -21.65 -16.40 29.27
CA THR A 539 -22.60 -16.41 28.15
C THR A 539 -22.68 -15.05 27.45
N ILE A 540 -22.16 -14.97 26.23
CA ILE A 540 -22.12 -13.81 25.34
C ILE A 540 -23.54 -13.35 25.01
N LEU A 541 -23.77 -12.04 25.13
CA LEU A 541 -25.04 -11.37 24.80
C LEU A 541 -24.90 -10.46 23.58
N ASP A 542 -23.78 -9.75 23.49
CA ASP A 542 -23.40 -8.94 22.34
C ASP A 542 -21.88 -8.83 22.26
N ALA A 543 -21.35 -8.56 21.08
CA ALA A 543 -19.94 -8.30 20.84
C ALA A 543 -19.76 -7.43 19.59
N ASN A 544 -18.68 -6.66 19.54
CA ASN A 544 -18.34 -5.82 18.38
C ASN A 544 -17.71 -6.64 17.24
N GLN A 545 -17.60 -6.02 16.07
CA GLN A 545 -16.87 -6.63 14.95
C GLN A 545 -15.37 -6.78 15.24
N GLY A 546 -14.78 -5.97 16.14
CA GLY A 546 -13.42 -6.19 16.64
C GLY A 546 -13.22 -7.61 17.20
N PHE A 547 -14.18 -8.13 17.98
CA PHE A 547 -14.13 -9.47 18.55
C PHE A 547 -14.36 -10.57 17.51
N PHE A 548 -15.25 -10.36 16.54
CA PHE A 548 -15.46 -11.30 15.43
C PHE A 548 -14.26 -11.32 14.46
N ASN A 549 -13.64 -10.18 14.19
CA ASN A 549 -12.40 -10.07 13.41
C ASN A 549 -11.21 -10.72 14.15
N LEU A 550 -11.15 -10.55 15.48
CA LEU A 550 -10.13 -11.13 16.34
C LEU A 550 -10.27 -12.65 16.41
N SER A 551 -11.44 -13.16 16.81
CA SER A 551 -11.68 -14.60 17.06
C SER A 551 -12.01 -15.42 15.80
N GLY A 552 -12.29 -14.78 14.66
CA GLY A 552 -12.66 -15.46 13.41
C GLY A 552 -14.00 -16.22 13.45
N TYR A 553 -14.69 -16.24 14.59
CA TYR A 553 -16.07 -16.71 14.70
C TYR A 553 -17.02 -15.64 14.14
N SER A 554 -18.11 -16.07 13.53
CA SER A 554 -19.22 -15.21 13.14
C SER A 554 -20.33 -15.22 14.19
N ARG A 555 -21.28 -14.29 14.05
CA ARG A 555 -22.39 -14.11 15.00
C ARG A 555 -23.39 -15.29 15.01
N THR A 556 -23.37 -16.16 14.00
CA THR A 556 -24.12 -17.44 13.99
C THR A 556 -23.37 -18.54 14.74
N ASP A 557 -22.06 -18.66 14.50
CA ASP A 557 -21.22 -19.72 15.10
C ASP A 557 -21.18 -19.63 16.63
N LEU A 558 -21.33 -18.42 17.19
CA LEU A 558 -21.50 -18.21 18.63
C LEU A 558 -22.61 -19.11 19.19
N ASN A 559 -23.78 -19.15 18.55
CA ASN A 559 -24.92 -19.92 19.06
C ASN A 559 -24.80 -21.40 18.70
N ASP A 560 -24.40 -21.73 17.47
CA ASP A 560 -24.43 -23.09 16.93
C ASP A 560 -23.23 -23.95 17.33
N GLU A 561 -22.02 -23.37 17.38
CA GLU A 561 -20.77 -24.10 17.72
C GLU A 561 -20.37 -23.88 19.19
N LEU A 562 -20.52 -22.65 19.70
CA LEU A 562 -20.00 -22.26 21.02
C LEU A 562 -21.08 -22.23 22.13
N GLN A 563 -22.36 -22.42 21.78
CA GLN A 563 -23.53 -22.36 22.68
C GLN A 563 -23.70 -21.00 23.40
N GLY A 564 -23.16 -19.93 22.83
CA GLY A 564 -23.07 -18.60 23.42
C GLY A 564 -21.98 -18.47 24.48
N HIS A 565 -21.23 -19.51 24.84
CA HIS A 565 -20.32 -19.48 25.99
C HIS A 565 -18.92 -18.98 25.60
N TYR A 566 -18.49 -17.82 26.10
CA TYR A 566 -17.15 -17.27 25.81
C TYR A 566 -16.02 -18.19 26.31
N LEU A 567 -16.25 -18.92 27.42
CA LEU A 567 -15.29 -19.89 27.96
C LEU A 567 -14.84 -20.97 26.95
N ASN A 568 -15.66 -21.25 25.92
CA ASN A 568 -15.31 -22.21 24.87
C ASN A 568 -14.24 -21.71 23.89
N ILE A 569 -14.06 -20.39 23.76
CA ILE A 569 -13.07 -19.75 22.87
C ILE A 569 -11.69 -19.66 23.55
N ILE A 570 -11.65 -19.59 24.89
CA ILE A 570 -10.41 -19.55 25.67
C ILE A 570 -9.60 -20.84 25.46
N HIS A 571 -8.28 -20.74 25.31
CA HIS A 571 -7.41 -21.90 25.12
C HIS A 571 -7.48 -22.87 26.31
N PRO A 572 -7.60 -24.20 26.11
CA PRO A 572 -7.88 -25.16 27.19
C PRO A 572 -7.01 -25.03 28.44
N ASP A 573 -5.70 -24.88 28.28
CA ASP A 573 -4.75 -24.73 29.40
C ASP A 573 -5.05 -23.50 30.28
N ASP A 574 -5.53 -22.40 29.68
CA ASP A 574 -5.63 -21.08 30.31
C ASP A 574 -6.97 -20.92 31.06
N ARG A 575 -7.99 -21.71 30.69
CA ARG A 575 -9.38 -21.62 31.22
C ARG A 575 -9.45 -21.64 32.75
N ALA A 576 -8.70 -22.53 33.39
CA ALA A 576 -8.79 -22.75 34.84
C ALA A 576 -8.30 -21.52 35.63
N GLU A 577 -7.23 -20.87 35.17
CA GLU A 577 -6.71 -19.64 35.78
C GLU A 577 -7.63 -18.45 35.50
N VAL A 578 -8.16 -18.33 34.28
CA VAL A 578 -9.08 -17.26 33.91
C VAL A 578 -10.35 -17.29 34.76
N ILE A 579 -11.04 -18.44 34.89
CA ILE A 579 -12.23 -18.57 35.76
C ILE A 579 -11.92 -18.17 37.21
N ALA A 580 -10.80 -18.65 37.76
CA ALA A 580 -10.44 -18.37 39.15
C ALA A 580 -10.23 -16.86 39.40
N ARG A 581 -9.49 -16.19 38.50
CA ARG A 581 -9.22 -14.75 38.59
C ARG A 581 -10.47 -13.90 38.36
N PHE A 582 -11.41 -14.36 37.52
CA PHE A 582 -12.74 -13.76 37.41
C PHE A 582 -13.51 -13.83 38.74
N HIS A 583 -13.73 -15.03 39.27
CA HIS A 583 -14.48 -15.22 40.51
C HIS A 583 -13.90 -14.45 41.70
N GLU A 584 -12.56 -14.43 41.86
CA GLU A 584 -11.90 -13.75 42.98
C GLU A 584 -12.12 -12.23 42.98
N LYS A 585 -12.03 -11.58 41.82
CA LYS A 585 -12.02 -10.11 41.73
C LYS A 585 -13.40 -9.48 41.45
N LEU A 586 -14.33 -10.21 40.83
CA LEU A 586 -15.71 -9.75 40.64
C LEU A 586 -16.41 -9.48 41.99
N LEU A 587 -16.13 -10.31 43.01
CA LEU A 587 -16.62 -10.14 44.39
C LEU A 587 -16.25 -8.80 45.06
N LEU A 588 -15.29 -8.06 44.49
CA LEU A 588 -14.81 -6.77 45.01
C LEU A 588 -15.25 -5.57 44.14
N GLY A 589 -15.92 -5.79 43.00
CA GLY A 589 -16.29 -4.74 42.05
C GLY A 589 -15.09 -4.08 41.34
N ILE A 590 -13.97 -4.80 41.23
CA ILE A 590 -12.69 -4.31 40.68
C ILE A 590 -12.58 -4.76 39.20
N PRO A 591 -12.01 -3.97 38.27
CA PRO A 591 -11.83 -4.43 36.90
C PRO A 591 -10.71 -5.47 36.88
N ILE A 592 -10.82 -6.41 35.97
CA ILE A 592 -9.93 -7.56 35.89
C ILE A 592 -9.10 -7.40 34.63
N GLU A 593 -7.81 -7.71 34.72
CA GLU A 593 -6.89 -7.62 33.59
C GLU A 593 -6.08 -8.91 33.50
N LEU A 594 -6.13 -9.55 32.33
CA LEU A 594 -5.67 -10.92 32.10
C LEU A 594 -5.00 -11.02 30.72
N GLU A 595 -3.77 -11.56 30.68
CA GLU A 595 -3.19 -12.10 29.45
C GLU A 595 -3.53 -13.59 29.33
N TYR A 596 -4.15 -14.00 28.22
CA TYR A 596 -4.36 -15.42 27.90
C TYR A 596 -4.51 -15.65 26.40
N ARG A 597 -4.49 -16.92 25.99
CA ARG A 597 -4.71 -17.32 24.60
C ARG A 597 -6.19 -17.59 24.35
N ILE A 598 -6.68 -17.17 23.21
CA ILE A 598 -7.93 -17.66 22.61
C ILE A 598 -7.62 -18.48 21.36
N LEU A 599 -8.47 -19.46 21.08
CA LEU A 599 -8.52 -20.16 19.81
C LEU A 599 -9.46 -19.41 18.87
N ALA A 600 -8.95 -19.05 17.70
CA ALA A 600 -9.78 -18.59 16.60
C ALA A 600 -10.48 -19.77 15.91
N ARG A 601 -11.59 -19.51 15.20
CA ARG A 601 -12.36 -20.56 14.50
C ARG A 601 -11.54 -21.36 13.48
N ASP A 602 -10.55 -20.72 12.86
CA ASP A 602 -9.63 -21.35 11.90
C ASP A 602 -8.45 -22.10 12.57
N GLY A 603 -8.46 -22.22 13.90
CA GLY A 603 -7.43 -22.90 14.67
C GLY A 603 -6.20 -22.06 15.00
N ARG A 604 -6.12 -20.79 14.58
CA ARG A 604 -5.05 -19.88 15.02
C ARG A 604 -5.13 -19.65 16.53
N ILE A 605 -3.99 -19.70 17.20
CA ILE A 605 -3.85 -19.27 18.60
C ILE A 605 -3.56 -17.77 18.58
N ILE A 606 -4.37 -17.00 19.29
CA ILE A 606 -4.29 -15.54 19.36
C ILE A 606 -4.06 -15.14 20.82
N TRP A 607 -3.02 -14.35 21.06
CA TRP A 607 -2.71 -13.82 22.39
C TRP A 607 -3.51 -12.55 22.62
N ILE A 608 -4.30 -12.52 23.69
CA ILE A 608 -5.12 -11.36 24.02
C ILE A 608 -4.85 -10.84 25.43
N LEU A 609 -5.06 -9.54 25.58
CA LEU A 609 -5.19 -8.85 26.87
C LEU A 609 -6.67 -8.50 27.06
N ASP A 610 -7.35 -9.16 27.98
CA ASP A 610 -8.74 -8.87 28.35
C ASP A 610 -8.77 -7.92 29.56
N LYS A 611 -9.45 -6.78 29.41
CA LYS A 611 -9.84 -5.88 30.51
C LYS A 611 -11.35 -5.96 30.74
N CYS A 612 -11.75 -6.54 31.87
CA CYS A 612 -13.12 -6.98 32.15
C CYS A 612 -13.78 -6.19 33.30
N GLN A 613 -15.08 -5.94 33.22
CA GLN A 613 -15.83 -5.29 34.31
C GLN A 613 -17.31 -5.68 34.43
N LEU A 614 -17.71 -5.96 35.67
CA LEU A 614 -19.10 -6.16 36.10
C LEU A 614 -19.96 -4.88 36.02
N SER A 615 -21.18 -5.03 35.52
CA SER A 615 -22.22 -4.00 35.38
C SER A 615 -23.61 -4.62 35.63
N VAL A 616 -24.62 -3.82 35.99
CA VAL A 616 -25.96 -4.33 36.37
C VAL A 616 -27.08 -3.58 35.65
N SER A 617 -28.00 -4.30 35.00
CA SER A 617 -29.17 -3.72 34.33
C SER A 617 -30.29 -3.36 35.31
N GLY A 618 -31.22 -2.48 34.88
CA GLY A 618 -32.41 -2.11 35.65
C GLY A 618 -33.38 -3.26 35.97
N ASP A 619 -33.23 -4.42 35.31
CA ASP A 619 -33.92 -5.68 35.64
C ASP A 619 -33.23 -6.49 36.76
N GLY A 620 -32.00 -6.13 37.15
CA GLY A 620 -31.27 -6.72 38.29
C GLY A 620 -30.23 -7.79 37.94
N LYS A 621 -29.99 -8.03 36.63
CA LYS A 621 -28.98 -8.97 36.13
C LYS A 621 -27.59 -8.35 36.03
N GLU A 622 -26.57 -9.16 36.29
CA GLU A 622 -25.16 -8.80 36.20
C GLU A 622 -24.51 -9.24 34.87
N TYR A 623 -23.66 -8.39 34.31
CA TYR A 623 -22.92 -8.63 33.06
C TYR A 623 -21.48 -8.16 33.15
N ILE A 624 -20.58 -8.96 32.57
CA ILE A 624 -19.17 -8.62 32.40
C ILE A 624 -19.00 -8.01 31.01
N ASN A 625 -18.45 -6.80 30.96
CA ASN A 625 -17.99 -6.13 29.75
C ASN A 625 -16.48 -6.37 29.64
N CYS A 626 -16.06 -7.18 28.67
CA CYS A 626 -14.68 -7.50 28.36
C CYS A 626 -14.16 -6.64 27.19
N VAL A 627 -12.86 -6.35 27.21
CA VAL A 627 -12.17 -5.48 26.26
C VAL A 627 -10.84 -6.15 25.88
N LEU A 628 -10.87 -6.88 24.77
CA LEU A 628 -9.90 -7.87 24.30
C LEU A 628 -8.94 -7.24 23.27
N THR A 629 -7.72 -6.92 23.68
CA THR A 629 -6.70 -6.33 22.77
C THR A 629 -5.84 -7.44 22.17
N ASP A 630 -5.65 -7.46 20.84
CA ASP A 630 -4.71 -8.39 20.21
C ASP A 630 -3.27 -8.03 20.58
N MET A 631 -2.55 -9.00 21.14
CA MET A 631 -1.11 -8.91 21.40
C MET A 631 -0.30 -9.89 20.55
N THR A 632 -0.94 -10.60 19.62
CA THR A 632 -0.30 -11.59 18.76
C THR A 632 0.81 -10.98 17.92
N GLN A 633 0.64 -9.78 17.34
CA GLN A 633 1.75 -9.09 16.66
C GLN A 633 2.91 -8.71 17.60
N VAL A 634 2.65 -8.45 18.89
CA VAL A 634 3.71 -8.12 19.87
C VAL A 634 4.49 -9.38 20.25
N LYS A 635 3.79 -10.48 20.57
CA LYS A 635 4.41 -11.78 20.86
C LYS A 635 5.13 -12.34 19.61
N GLN A 636 4.52 -12.20 18.44
CA GLN A 636 5.11 -12.61 17.16
C GLN A 636 6.28 -11.73 16.75
N ALA A 637 6.29 -10.41 17.00
CA ALA A 637 7.47 -9.58 16.74
C ALA A 637 8.63 -9.88 17.72
N GLN A 638 8.32 -10.24 18.97
CA GLN A 638 9.30 -10.74 19.93
C GLN A 638 9.89 -12.09 19.48
N GLU A 639 9.04 -13.02 19.03
CA GLU A 639 9.46 -14.34 18.55
C GLU A 639 10.12 -14.27 17.17
N ASP A 640 9.69 -13.42 16.26
CA ASP A 640 10.31 -13.16 14.95
C ASP A 640 11.66 -12.46 15.13
N LEU A 641 11.82 -11.58 16.13
CA LEU A 641 13.13 -11.04 16.49
C LEU A 641 14.03 -12.15 17.06
N ARG A 642 13.51 -13.01 17.95
CA ARG A 642 14.23 -14.16 18.50
C ARG A 642 14.66 -15.13 17.39
N LEU A 643 13.74 -15.47 16.48
CA LEU A 643 13.94 -16.30 15.31
C LEU A 643 14.79 -15.61 14.23
N THR A 644 14.82 -14.29 14.15
CA THR A 644 15.71 -13.56 13.24
C THR A 644 17.13 -13.50 13.78
N MET A 645 17.31 -13.33 15.10
CA MET A 645 18.62 -13.48 15.75
C MET A 645 19.12 -14.92 15.66
N GLU A 646 18.25 -15.91 15.90
CA GLU A 646 18.54 -17.34 15.72
C GLU A 646 18.81 -17.69 14.26
N ARG A 647 18.05 -17.14 13.30
CA ARG A 647 18.28 -17.32 11.85
C ARG A 647 19.56 -16.62 11.39
N HIS A 648 19.90 -15.45 11.91
CA HIS A 648 21.20 -14.83 11.63
C HIS A 648 22.33 -15.69 12.19
N GLN A 649 22.22 -16.18 13.42
CA GLN A 649 23.18 -17.12 14.00
C GLN A 649 23.31 -18.39 13.15
N ILE A 650 22.20 -19.01 12.74
CA ILE A 650 22.16 -20.19 11.88
C ILE A 650 22.76 -19.90 10.50
N ILE A 651 22.46 -18.76 9.88
CA ILE A 651 23.08 -18.36 8.58
C ILE A 651 24.59 -18.23 8.77
N LEU A 652 25.05 -17.54 9.81
CA LEU A 652 26.48 -17.40 10.10
C LEU A 652 27.15 -18.73 10.43
N ASP A 653 26.46 -19.67 11.07
CA ASP A 653 26.95 -21.03 11.31
C ASP A 653 26.87 -21.94 10.06
N GLN A 654 26.04 -21.61 9.06
CA GLN A 654 25.81 -22.38 7.83
C GLN A 654 26.66 -21.95 6.63
N THR A 655 27.02 -20.67 6.45
CA THR A 655 27.77 -20.26 5.24
C THR A 655 29.20 -20.78 5.21
N ASN A 656 29.74 -21.30 6.32
CA ASN A 656 31.16 -21.63 6.52
C ASN A 656 32.12 -20.44 6.32
N ASP A 657 31.59 -19.22 6.23
CA ASP A 657 32.39 -18.00 6.16
C ASP A 657 32.98 -17.68 7.53
N ILE A 658 34.21 -17.19 7.55
CA ILE A 658 34.87 -16.81 8.80
C ILE A 658 34.78 -15.29 8.92
N ILE A 659 33.98 -14.82 9.86
CA ILE A 659 33.96 -13.40 10.25
C ILE A 659 35.15 -13.15 11.18
N PHE A 660 35.77 -11.99 11.03
CA PHE A 660 36.77 -11.48 11.97
C PHE A 660 36.52 -10.02 12.34
N GLU A 661 36.89 -9.67 13.56
CA GLU A 661 36.89 -8.29 14.06
C GLU A 661 38.29 -7.97 14.60
N TRP A 662 38.96 -7.02 13.94
CA TRP A 662 40.25 -6.49 14.35
C TRP A 662 40.06 -5.18 15.13
N ASP A 663 40.49 -5.17 16.38
CA ASP A 663 40.58 -3.95 17.18
C ASP A 663 41.93 -3.26 16.89
N ILE A 664 41.89 -2.12 16.20
CA ILE A 664 43.09 -1.46 15.66
C ILE A 664 43.93 -0.84 16.79
N GLY A 665 43.30 -0.49 17.92
CA GLY A 665 43.97 0.09 19.09
C GLY A 665 44.76 -0.93 19.91
N SER A 666 44.24 -2.14 20.07
CA SER A 666 44.87 -3.23 20.84
C SER A 666 45.65 -4.25 20.00
N ASP A 667 45.51 -4.22 18.67
CA ASP A 667 46.09 -5.18 17.71
C ASP A 667 45.68 -6.65 17.98
N MET A 668 44.44 -6.82 18.45
CA MET A 668 43.79 -8.11 18.67
C MET A 668 42.80 -8.40 17.56
N ILE A 669 42.80 -9.63 17.03
CA ILE A 669 41.79 -10.12 16.08
C ILE A 669 40.98 -11.24 16.73
N SER A 670 39.67 -11.06 16.81
CA SER A 670 38.74 -12.14 17.13
C SER A 670 38.19 -12.75 15.83
N TYR A 671 37.88 -14.04 15.87
CA TYR A 671 37.37 -14.82 14.73
C TYR A 671 36.12 -15.59 15.14
N SER A 672 35.19 -15.83 14.20
CA SER A 672 34.03 -16.68 14.45
C SER A 672 34.43 -18.16 14.62
N SER A 673 33.56 -18.94 15.27
CA SER A 673 33.69 -20.39 15.51
C SER A 673 33.96 -21.20 14.23
N ASN A 674 33.60 -20.67 13.06
CA ASN A 674 33.85 -21.30 11.76
C ASN A 674 35.33 -21.46 11.42
N TRP A 675 36.25 -20.67 11.99
CA TRP A 675 37.69 -20.87 11.74
C TRP A 675 38.11 -22.28 12.16
N GLU A 676 37.75 -22.71 13.36
CA GLU A 676 38.12 -24.02 13.89
C GLU A 676 37.43 -25.16 13.11
N LYS A 677 36.16 -24.99 12.71
CA LYS A 677 35.44 -25.93 11.83
C LYS A 677 36.16 -26.13 10.48
N LYS A 678 36.70 -25.05 9.90
CA LYS A 678 37.20 -25.00 8.52
C LYS A 678 38.68 -25.35 8.39
N PHE A 679 39.53 -24.76 9.23
CA PHE A 679 40.97 -24.96 9.18
C PHE A 679 41.48 -26.00 10.18
N GLY A 680 40.67 -26.42 11.16
CA GLY A 680 40.98 -27.53 12.06
C GLY A 680 41.94 -27.19 13.21
N TYR A 681 42.12 -25.90 13.52
CA TYR A 681 42.88 -25.38 14.66
C TYR A 681 42.28 -24.03 15.10
N LYS A 682 42.64 -23.53 16.28
CA LYS A 682 42.24 -22.18 16.74
C LYS A 682 43.23 -21.12 16.27
N PRO A 683 42.78 -19.93 15.82
CA PRO A 683 43.67 -18.87 15.37
C PRO A 683 44.35 -18.15 16.54
N ASP A 684 45.54 -17.60 16.30
CA ASP A 684 46.21 -16.69 17.24
C ASP A 684 45.50 -15.32 17.27
N SER A 685 44.99 -14.92 18.44
CA SER A 685 44.18 -13.71 18.62
C SER A 685 44.93 -12.48 19.16
N GLU A 686 46.24 -12.60 19.46
CA GLU A 686 47.04 -11.56 20.10
C GLU A 686 48.27 -11.14 19.28
N GLY A 687 48.44 -9.83 19.03
CA GLY A 687 49.69 -9.25 18.50
C GLY A 687 49.86 -9.45 16.99
N SER A 688 48.76 -9.39 16.25
CA SER A 688 48.63 -9.88 14.87
C SER A 688 49.65 -9.31 13.89
N LEU A 689 49.95 -8.00 13.92
CA LEU A 689 50.93 -7.39 13.01
C LEU A 689 52.37 -7.90 13.24
N SER A 690 52.69 -8.34 14.46
CA SER A 690 54.02 -8.85 14.83
C SER A 690 54.17 -10.37 14.64
N ARG A 691 53.06 -11.11 14.70
CA ARG A 691 53.06 -12.59 14.70
C ARG A 691 52.63 -13.20 13.37
N ILE A 692 51.72 -12.60 12.61
CA ILE A 692 51.25 -13.15 11.33
C ILE A 692 52.39 -13.38 10.30
N PRO A 693 53.44 -12.54 10.17
CA PRO A 693 54.59 -12.84 9.31
C PRO A 693 55.34 -14.12 9.67
N ASN A 694 55.20 -14.59 10.91
CA ASN A 694 55.83 -15.79 11.46
C ASN A 694 54.82 -16.93 11.66
N ALA A 695 53.54 -16.72 11.33
CA ALA A 695 52.48 -17.70 11.54
C ALA A 695 52.39 -18.64 10.34
N SER A 696 52.53 -19.94 10.58
CA SER A 696 52.70 -20.99 9.56
C SER A 696 51.47 -21.25 8.65
N HIS A 697 50.44 -20.40 8.69
CA HIS A 697 49.17 -20.62 7.99
C HIS A 697 48.95 -19.76 6.73
N LEU A 698 49.77 -18.74 6.46
CA LEU A 698 49.74 -18.02 5.19
C LEU A 698 50.76 -18.60 4.20
N PHE A 699 50.41 -18.68 2.92
CA PHE A 699 51.38 -19.06 1.89
C PHE A 699 52.46 -17.96 1.74
N PRO A 700 53.78 -18.31 1.69
CA PRO A 700 54.86 -17.32 1.78
C PRO A 700 54.83 -16.17 0.78
N GLU A 701 54.38 -16.41 -0.47
CA GLU A 701 54.24 -15.38 -1.51
C GLU A 701 53.15 -14.34 -1.20
N ASP A 702 52.13 -14.70 -0.41
CA ASP A 702 50.94 -13.88 -0.19
C ASP A 702 51.08 -12.96 1.05
N VAL A 703 52.03 -13.26 1.93
CA VAL A 703 52.30 -12.51 3.18
C VAL A 703 52.54 -11.00 2.94
N PRO A 704 53.33 -10.55 1.94
CA PRO A 704 53.53 -9.12 1.69
C PRO A 704 52.23 -8.39 1.33
N SER A 705 51.38 -9.03 0.53
CA SER A 705 50.07 -8.51 0.11
C SER A 705 49.11 -8.38 1.29
N PHE A 706 49.12 -9.35 2.20
CA PHE A 706 48.31 -9.31 3.42
C PHE A 706 48.74 -8.18 4.36
N LEU A 707 50.04 -7.99 4.58
CA LEU A 707 50.56 -6.91 5.42
C LEU A 707 50.22 -5.52 4.87
N ALA A 708 50.32 -5.33 3.54
CA ALA A 708 49.94 -4.08 2.89
C ALA A 708 48.44 -3.75 3.04
N LEU A 709 47.55 -4.75 3.09
CA LEU A 709 46.14 -4.55 3.42
C LEU A 709 45.99 -4.07 4.87
N MET A 710 46.61 -4.75 5.83
CA MET A 710 46.51 -4.41 7.26
C MET A 710 47.02 -3.00 7.56
N GLU A 711 48.16 -2.63 6.98
CA GLU A 711 48.70 -1.27 7.11
C GLU A 711 47.79 -0.21 6.47
N SER A 712 47.20 -0.49 5.30
CA SER A 712 46.28 0.46 4.65
C SER A 712 44.98 0.69 5.45
N ILE A 713 44.49 -0.33 6.16
CA ILE A 713 43.34 -0.23 7.07
C ILE A 713 43.71 0.59 8.32
N ARG A 714 44.87 0.33 8.92
CA ARG A 714 45.40 1.12 10.05
C ARG A 714 45.60 2.59 9.69
N ASN A 715 45.91 2.88 8.42
CA ASN A 715 46.01 4.22 7.85
C ASN A 715 44.66 4.82 7.39
N GLY A 716 43.53 4.20 7.72
CA GLY A 716 42.18 4.78 7.54
C GLY A 716 41.51 4.55 6.19
N VAL A 717 41.96 3.59 5.38
CA VAL A 717 41.23 3.18 4.17
C VAL A 717 39.90 2.49 4.57
N PRO A 718 38.73 2.90 4.03
CA PRO A 718 37.43 2.42 4.51
C PRO A 718 37.06 0.99 4.07
N TYR A 719 37.59 0.51 2.95
CA TYR A 719 37.36 -0.85 2.44
C TYR A 719 38.60 -1.39 1.73
N ARG A 720 38.91 -2.68 1.95
CA ARG A 720 39.92 -3.43 1.21
C ARG A 720 39.46 -4.87 0.98
N GLU A 721 39.89 -5.44 -0.14
CA GLU A 721 39.83 -6.89 -0.37
C GLU A 721 41.12 -7.39 -1.05
N LEU A 722 41.39 -8.69 -0.87
CA LEU A 722 42.45 -9.44 -1.55
C LEU A 722 42.12 -10.93 -1.60
N GLU A 723 42.95 -11.71 -2.29
CA GLU A 723 42.91 -13.17 -2.29
C GLU A 723 44.25 -13.70 -1.78
N ILE A 724 44.20 -14.64 -0.83
CA ILE A 724 45.37 -15.30 -0.21
C ILE A 724 45.13 -16.81 -0.11
N ARG A 725 46.22 -17.57 -0.07
CA ARG A 725 46.22 -19.01 0.23
C ARG A 725 46.42 -19.23 1.73
N ILE A 726 45.44 -19.86 2.40
CA ILE A 726 45.49 -20.20 3.83
C ILE A 726 45.63 -21.72 4.01
N ALA A 727 46.55 -22.16 4.87
CA ALA A 727 46.76 -23.56 5.18
C ALA A 727 45.77 -24.09 6.23
N ASN A 728 45.22 -25.28 5.97
CA ASN A 728 44.49 -26.07 6.95
C ASN A 728 45.43 -26.95 7.80
N SER A 729 44.88 -27.61 8.82
CA SER A 729 45.60 -28.50 9.75
C SER A 729 46.30 -29.70 9.08
N ALA A 730 45.96 -30.02 7.83
CA ALA A 730 46.64 -31.03 7.01
C ALA A 730 47.75 -30.46 6.11
N GLY A 731 48.08 -29.17 6.23
CA GLY A 731 49.12 -28.51 5.44
C GLY A 731 48.73 -28.19 4.00
N HIS A 732 47.46 -28.36 3.63
CA HIS A 732 46.96 -28.00 2.30
C HIS A 732 46.50 -26.55 2.28
N TYR A 733 46.91 -25.82 1.24
CA TYR A 733 46.51 -24.44 1.00
C TYR A 733 45.16 -24.37 0.27
N VAL A 734 44.27 -23.52 0.78
CA VAL A 734 42.95 -23.21 0.23
C VAL A 734 42.94 -21.76 -0.22
N TRP A 735 42.46 -21.47 -1.43
CA TRP A 735 42.26 -20.08 -1.86
C TRP A 735 41.10 -19.42 -1.10
N CYS A 736 41.39 -18.30 -0.46
CA CYS A 736 40.44 -17.55 0.37
C CYS A 736 40.41 -16.07 -0.04
N ARG A 737 39.20 -15.49 -0.14
CA ARG A 737 39.01 -14.07 -0.43
C ARG A 737 38.75 -13.34 0.89
N VAL A 738 39.65 -12.43 1.26
CA VAL A 738 39.54 -11.61 2.48
C VAL A 738 38.94 -10.26 2.11
N ARG A 739 37.90 -9.85 2.83
CA ARG A 739 37.29 -8.52 2.75
C ARG A 739 37.31 -7.88 4.12
N ALA A 740 37.60 -6.58 4.19
CA ALA A 740 37.64 -5.82 5.44
C ALA A 740 37.09 -4.40 5.27
N THR A 741 36.26 -3.98 6.21
CA THR A 741 35.61 -2.67 6.26
C THR A 741 35.98 -1.98 7.57
N THR A 742 36.48 -0.75 7.47
CA THR A 742 36.99 0.02 8.61
C THR A 742 35.87 0.83 9.27
N GLN A 743 35.76 0.73 10.59
CA GLN A 743 34.90 1.55 11.43
C GLN A 743 35.69 2.75 11.97
N PHE A 744 35.03 3.91 12.03
CA PHE A 744 35.65 5.18 12.41
C PHE A 744 34.94 5.81 13.62
N ASP A 745 35.69 6.54 14.45
CA ASP A 745 35.11 7.36 15.53
C ASP A 745 34.48 8.66 14.99
N ARG A 746 33.91 9.47 15.90
CA ARG A 746 33.31 10.78 15.57
C ARG A 746 34.32 11.81 15.03
N ASN A 747 35.62 11.58 15.21
CA ASN A 747 36.72 12.42 14.72
C ASN A 747 37.33 11.87 13.41
N ARG A 748 36.78 10.78 12.86
CA ARG A 748 37.24 10.04 11.67
C ARG A 748 38.55 9.26 11.86
N ASN A 749 38.94 8.93 13.09
CA ASN A 749 40.04 7.99 13.37
C ASN A 749 39.55 6.54 13.15
N PRO A 750 40.33 5.65 12.51
CA PRO A 750 39.99 4.24 12.42
C PRO A 750 40.13 3.56 13.79
N ILE A 751 39.05 2.91 14.26
CA ILE A 751 39.01 2.26 15.59
C ILE A 751 39.02 0.73 15.49
N LYS A 752 38.30 0.17 14.52
CA LYS A 752 38.17 -1.27 14.28
C LYS A 752 38.07 -1.57 12.79
N ALA A 753 38.33 -2.81 12.41
CA ALA A 753 37.95 -3.32 11.09
C ALA A 753 37.17 -4.63 11.25
N VAL A 754 36.01 -4.73 10.58
CA VAL A 754 35.20 -5.94 10.54
C VAL A 754 35.31 -6.53 9.14
N GLY A 755 35.53 -7.83 9.06
CA GLY A 755 35.80 -8.50 7.79
C GLY A 755 35.30 -9.93 7.72
N VAL A 756 35.42 -10.50 6.53
CA VAL A 756 35.04 -11.88 6.23
C VAL A 756 36.09 -12.56 5.34
N ILE A 757 36.32 -13.84 5.60
CA ILE A 757 37.19 -14.73 4.82
C ILE A 757 36.30 -15.79 4.17
N LEU A 758 36.16 -15.68 2.85
CA LEU A 758 35.31 -16.53 2.00
C LEU A 758 36.14 -17.67 1.41
N ASP A 759 35.54 -18.85 1.17
CA ASP A 759 36.13 -19.83 0.27
C ASP A 759 36.00 -19.40 -1.19
N ILE A 760 37.05 -19.59 -1.98
CA ILE A 760 36.99 -19.40 -3.44
C ILE A 760 37.74 -20.52 -4.19
N ASP A 761 38.15 -21.60 -3.53
CA ASP A 761 38.99 -22.63 -4.15
C ASP A 761 38.25 -23.38 -5.26
N ALA A 762 36.97 -23.72 -5.01
CA ALA A 762 36.08 -24.28 -6.03
C ALA A 762 35.71 -23.27 -7.14
N GLU A 763 35.58 -21.97 -6.81
CA GLU A 763 35.33 -20.89 -7.77
C GLU A 763 36.51 -20.74 -8.76
N LYS A 764 37.74 -20.73 -8.24
CA LYS A 764 38.98 -20.62 -9.02
C LYS A 764 39.17 -21.82 -9.95
N ARG A 765 39.02 -23.06 -9.45
CA ARG A 765 39.10 -24.29 -10.26
C ARG A 765 38.04 -24.30 -11.37
N LYS A 766 36.79 -23.98 -11.05
CA LYS A 766 35.69 -23.98 -12.03
C LYS A 766 35.85 -22.88 -13.09
N THR A 767 36.37 -21.71 -12.73
CA THR A 767 36.70 -20.66 -13.70
C THR A 767 37.78 -21.13 -14.68
N GLN A 768 38.83 -21.81 -14.19
CA GLN A 768 39.87 -22.40 -15.05
C GLN A 768 39.30 -23.46 -16.01
N GLU A 769 38.40 -24.33 -15.53
CA GLU A 769 37.69 -25.30 -16.39
C GLU A 769 36.79 -24.64 -17.45
N LEU A 770 36.09 -23.56 -17.11
CA LEU A 770 35.19 -22.85 -18.02
C LEU A 770 35.96 -22.13 -19.12
N THR A 771 37.09 -21.48 -18.81
CA THR A 771 37.99 -20.93 -19.83
C THR A 771 38.50 -22.03 -20.77
N ALA A 772 38.93 -23.17 -20.23
CA ALA A 772 39.41 -24.29 -21.03
C ALA A 772 38.34 -24.88 -21.98
N LYS A 773 37.05 -24.83 -21.60
CA LYS A 773 35.92 -25.23 -22.46
C LYS A 773 35.56 -24.16 -23.49
N ALA A 774 35.61 -22.88 -23.13
CA ALA A 774 35.32 -21.76 -24.04
C ALA A 774 36.36 -21.62 -25.17
N GLU A 775 37.59 -22.12 -24.98
CA GLU A 775 38.66 -22.07 -25.99
C GLU A 775 38.54 -23.13 -27.12
N ARG A 776 37.69 -24.16 -26.96
CA ARG A 776 37.73 -25.38 -27.80
C ARG A 776 36.48 -25.58 -28.66
N ASP A 777 36.63 -26.37 -29.73
CA ASP A 777 35.52 -26.95 -30.48
C ASP A 777 34.96 -28.18 -29.75
N ALA A 778 33.65 -28.26 -29.60
CA ALA A 778 32.98 -29.25 -28.76
C ALA A 778 33.00 -30.67 -29.33
N LEU A 779 33.11 -30.82 -30.66
CA LEU A 779 33.23 -32.11 -31.33
C LEU A 779 34.68 -32.60 -31.38
N THR A 780 35.60 -31.74 -31.84
CA THR A 780 36.96 -32.16 -32.22
C THR A 780 38.04 -31.93 -31.17
N GLY A 781 37.78 -31.15 -30.13
CA GLY A 781 38.78 -30.77 -29.12
C GLY A 781 39.90 -29.85 -29.63
N LEU A 782 39.86 -29.44 -30.91
CA LEU A 782 40.72 -28.41 -31.49
C LEU A 782 40.38 -27.03 -30.90
N TYR A 783 41.19 -26.00 -31.20
CA TYR A 783 40.75 -24.63 -30.90
C TYR A 783 39.53 -24.26 -31.75
N ASN A 784 38.61 -23.45 -31.22
CA ASN A 784 37.51 -22.92 -32.02
C ASN A 784 37.92 -21.66 -32.80
N LYS A 785 37.16 -21.30 -33.84
CA LYS A 785 37.46 -20.20 -34.79
C LYS A 785 37.89 -18.87 -34.12
N SER A 786 37.23 -18.45 -33.05
CA SER A 786 37.55 -17.21 -32.31
C SER A 786 38.89 -17.32 -31.57
N THR A 787 39.10 -18.41 -30.82
CA THR A 787 40.33 -18.65 -30.07
C THR A 787 41.53 -18.86 -30.99
N GLY A 788 41.34 -19.60 -32.07
CA GLY A 788 42.33 -19.81 -33.12
C GLY A 788 42.79 -18.51 -33.75
N ARG A 789 41.85 -17.64 -34.17
CA ARG A 789 42.18 -16.30 -34.70
C ARG A 789 43.01 -15.49 -33.70
N HIS A 790 42.60 -15.44 -32.43
CA HIS A 790 43.33 -14.66 -31.42
C HIS A 790 44.75 -15.19 -31.17
N LYS A 791 44.93 -16.52 -31.08
CA LYS A 791 46.27 -17.13 -30.91
C LYS A 791 47.17 -16.92 -32.13
N ILE A 792 46.63 -17.07 -33.34
CA ILE A 792 47.41 -16.89 -34.58
C ILE A 792 47.78 -15.41 -34.77
N GLN A 793 46.86 -14.48 -34.55
CA GLN A 793 47.15 -13.05 -34.58
C GLN A 793 48.27 -12.70 -33.58
N LYS A 794 48.16 -13.17 -32.33
CA LYS A 794 49.19 -12.94 -31.31
C LYS A 794 50.56 -13.52 -31.73
N LEU A 795 50.59 -14.71 -32.34
CA LEU A 795 51.83 -15.32 -32.85
C LEU A 795 52.41 -14.59 -34.07
N LEU A 796 51.61 -13.84 -34.83
CA LEU A 796 52.10 -12.94 -35.90
C LEU A 796 52.65 -11.63 -35.32
N GLU A 797 52.07 -11.14 -34.21
CA GLU A 797 52.50 -9.92 -33.51
C GLU A 797 53.79 -10.11 -32.68
N GLU A 798 54.00 -11.27 -32.06
CA GLU A 798 55.19 -11.60 -31.24
C GLU A 798 56.40 -12.11 -32.06
N ARG A 799 56.28 -12.23 -33.39
CA ARG A 799 57.23 -12.91 -34.28
C ARG A 799 58.45 -12.06 -34.68
N GLY A 800 59.61 -12.71 -34.79
CA GLY A 800 60.80 -12.11 -35.40
C GLY A 800 60.65 -11.99 -36.92
N GLY A 801 60.90 -10.81 -37.49
CA GLY A 801 60.62 -10.47 -38.89
C GLY A 801 61.36 -11.26 -39.99
N SER A 802 62.09 -12.32 -39.64
CA SER A 802 62.83 -13.21 -40.56
C SER A 802 62.42 -14.69 -40.46
N GLU A 803 61.44 -15.05 -39.61
CA GLU A 803 61.04 -16.45 -39.37
C GLU A 803 59.91 -16.86 -40.32
N GLN A 804 60.13 -17.76 -41.30
CA GLN A 804 59.05 -18.21 -42.18
C GLN A 804 57.95 -18.96 -41.40
N ALA A 805 56.68 -18.63 -41.66
CA ALA A 805 55.51 -19.28 -41.09
C ALA A 805 54.42 -19.42 -42.16
N SER A 806 53.54 -20.43 -42.04
CA SER A 806 52.53 -20.72 -43.06
C SER A 806 51.15 -20.94 -42.46
N MET A 807 50.13 -20.45 -43.16
CA MET A 807 48.73 -20.76 -42.90
C MET A 807 48.25 -21.80 -43.92
N MET A 808 47.38 -22.71 -43.50
CA MET A 808 46.73 -23.72 -44.35
C MET A 808 45.24 -23.78 -44.00
N ILE A 809 44.35 -23.68 -44.99
CA ILE A 809 42.93 -24.05 -44.86
C ILE A 809 42.74 -25.39 -45.55
N ILE A 810 42.13 -26.34 -44.84
CA ILE A 810 41.91 -27.74 -45.26
C ILE A 810 40.40 -28.00 -45.26
N ASP A 811 39.88 -28.58 -46.34
CA ASP A 811 38.46 -28.84 -46.55
C ASP A 811 38.26 -30.29 -47.00
N LEU A 812 37.31 -30.99 -46.38
CA LEU A 812 36.99 -32.38 -46.72
C LEU A 812 36.13 -32.45 -47.99
N ASP A 813 36.71 -32.98 -49.06
CA ASP A 813 36.04 -33.00 -50.36
C ASP A 813 34.76 -33.84 -50.31
N ASN A 814 33.66 -33.22 -50.73
CA ASN A 814 32.35 -33.87 -50.85
C ASN A 814 31.80 -34.42 -49.52
N PHE A 815 32.30 -34.00 -48.36
CA PHE A 815 31.89 -34.51 -47.03
C PHE A 815 30.38 -34.44 -46.78
N LYS A 816 29.65 -33.50 -47.40
CA LYS A 816 28.18 -33.54 -47.42
C LYS A 816 27.62 -34.88 -47.94
N GLN A 817 28.18 -35.48 -48.99
CA GLN A 817 27.74 -36.79 -49.49
C GLN A 817 27.95 -37.90 -48.47
N ILE A 818 28.99 -37.82 -47.63
CA ILE A 818 29.23 -38.77 -46.54
C ILE A 818 28.12 -38.63 -45.48
N ASN A 819 27.75 -37.40 -45.12
CA ASN A 819 26.61 -37.14 -44.23
C ASN A 819 25.27 -37.61 -44.84
N ASP A 820 25.03 -37.32 -46.12
CA ASP A 820 23.80 -37.69 -46.83
C ASP A 820 23.68 -39.22 -47.04
N SER A 821 24.80 -39.97 -47.07
CA SER A 821 24.83 -41.42 -47.31
C SER A 821 24.95 -42.28 -46.05
N TYR A 822 25.71 -41.82 -45.04
CA TYR A 822 26.01 -42.56 -43.81
C TYR A 822 25.47 -41.89 -42.53
N GLY A 823 24.90 -40.69 -42.64
CA GLY A 823 24.31 -39.94 -41.53
C GLY A 823 25.30 -39.09 -40.75
N HIS A 824 24.80 -38.01 -40.14
CA HIS A 824 25.62 -37.04 -39.39
C HIS A 824 26.48 -37.66 -38.28
N MET A 825 25.98 -38.67 -37.57
CA MET A 825 26.76 -39.37 -36.53
C MET A 825 28.03 -40.05 -37.07
N PHE A 826 28.02 -40.48 -38.34
CA PHE A 826 29.21 -41.01 -39.00
C PHE A 826 30.13 -39.88 -39.45
N GLY A 827 29.58 -38.80 -40.01
CA GLY A 827 30.34 -37.59 -40.34
C GLY A 827 31.09 -37.01 -39.13
N ASP A 828 30.45 -36.96 -37.96
CA ASP A 828 31.06 -36.53 -36.70
C ASP A 828 32.23 -37.44 -36.26
N ALA A 829 32.14 -38.75 -36.51
CA ALA A 829 33.23 -39.69 -36.26
C ALA A 829 34.42 -39.47 -37.23
N VAL A 830 34.14 -39.24 -38.52
CA VAL A 830 35.17 -38.87 -39.52
C VAL A 830 35.89 -37.59 -39.10
N LEU A 831 35.15 -36.53 -38.74
CA LEU A 831 35.72 -35.26 -38.29
C LEU A 831 36.59 -35.42 -37.03
N THR A 832 36.19 -36.31 -36.12
CA THR A 832 36.93 -36.60 -34.89
C THR A 832 38.26 -37.32 -35.18
N GLU A 833 38.28 -38.36 -36.01
CA GLU A 833 39.54 -39.04 -36.36
C GLU A 833 40.44 -38.17 -37.25
N ILE A 834 39.88 -37.39 -38.18
CA ILE A 834 40.64 -36.39 -38.96
C ILE A 834 41.34 -35.39 -38.03
N SER A 835 40.66 -34.91 -36.99
CA SER A 835 41.25 -34.01 -35.99
C SER A 835 42.38 -34.66 -35.20
N SER A 836 42.20 -35.95 -34.86
CA SER A 836 43.20 -36.81 -34.21
C SER A 836 44.44 -37.02 -35.11
N GLN A 837 44.27 -37.18 -36.42
CA GLN A 837 45.39 -37.26 -37.37
C GLN A 837 46.11 -35.91 -37.54
N LEU A 838 45.38 -34.79 -37.66
CA LEU A 838 45.98 -33.46 -37.71
C LEU A 838 46.84 -33.17 -36.45
N GLN A 839 46.35 -33.52 -35.26
CA GLN A 839 47.10 -33.42 -34.00
C GLN A 839 48.37 -34.29 -33.94
N ARG A 840 48.45 -35.38 -34.72
CA ARG A 840 49.65 -36.23 -34.84
C ARG A 840 50.64 -35.71 -35.89
N LEU A 841 50.16 -35.01 -36.91
CA LEU A 841 50.99 -34.48 -37.99
C LEU A 841 51.74 -33.21 -37.57
N PHE A 842 51.07 -32.27 -36.89
CA PHE A 842 51.64 -30.98 -36.49
C PHE A 842 52.17 -31.01 -35.04
N ARG A 843 53.04 -30.05 -34.67
CA ARG A 843 53.66 -30.01 -33.31
C ARG A 843 52.84 -29.17 -32.34
N THR A 844 53.13 -29.30 -31.04
CA THR A 844 52.51 -28.52 -29.95
C THR A 844 52.71 -27.00 -30.02
N GLY A 845 53.61 -26.52 -30.87
CA GLY A 845 53.80 -25.09 -31.16
C GLY A 845 53.10 -24.58 -32.43
N ASP A 846 52.39 -25.45 -33.15
CA ASP A 846 51.53 -25.09 -34.28
C ASP A 846 50.07 -24.94 -33.78
N VAL A 847 49.26 -24.10 -34.42
CA VAL A 847 47.86 -23.87 -34.00
C VAL A 847 46.89 -24.56 -34.95
N ILE A 848 46.10 -25.51 -34.45
CA ILE A 848 45.10 -26.28 -35.22
C ILE A 848 43.70 -25.87 -34.74
N VAL A 849 42.80 -25.53 -35.68
CA VAL A 849 41.54 -24.84 -35.40
C VAL A 849 40.36 -25.42 -36.20
N ARG A 850 39.26 -25.73 -35.50
CA ARG A 850 37.88 -25.85 -36.00
C ARG A 850 37.36 -24.55 -36.62
N ILE A 851 37.29 -24.39 -37.95
CA ILE A 851 36.61 -23.23 -38.54
C ILE A 851 35.08 -23.41 -38.44
N GLY A 852 34.58 -24.56 -38.90
CA GLY A 852 33.17 -24.93 -38.90
C GLY A 852 32.92 -26.06 -39.91
N GLY A 853 31.87 -26.87 -39.72
CA GLY A 853 31.54 -27.95 -40.65
C GLY A 853 32.72 -28.92 -40.90
N ASP A 854 33.13 -28.98 -42.16
CA ASP A 854 34.22 -29.74 -42.78
C ASP A 854 35.56 -28.97 -42.86
N GLU A 855 35.60 -27.68 -42.47
CA GLU A 855 36.75 -26.79 -42.63
C GLU A 855 37.66 -26.74 -41.38
N PHE A 856 38.96 -26.92 -41.61
CA PHE A 856 40.04 -26.83 -40.63
C PHE A 856 41.08 -25.77 -41.03
N LEU A 857 41.65 -25.08 -40.03
CA LEU A 857 42.76 -24.13 -40.21
C LEU A 857 43.97 -24.62 -39.42
N VAL A 858 45.14 -24.61 -40.05
CA VAL A 858 46.44 -24.84 -39.41
C VAL A 858 47.34 -23.64 -39.61
N TYR A 859 48.01 -23.20 -38.54
CA TYR A 859 49.10 -22.24 -38.60
C TYR A 859 50.37 -22.90 -38.08
N MET A 860 51.33 -23.12 -38.99
CA MET A 860 52.62 -23.75 -38.70
C MET A 860 53.68 -22.65 -38.58
N CYS A 861 54.25 -22.49 -37.38
CA CYS A 861 55.37 -21.59 -37.13
C CYS A 861 56.64 -22.12 -37.81
N SER A 862 57.68 -21.27 -37.96
CA SER A 862 59.10 -21.62 -38.19
C SER A 862 59.39 -22.93 -38.94
N PHE A 863 59.49 -22.86 -40.27
CA PHE A 863 60.05 -23.90 -41.14
C PHE A 863 61.37 -23.45 -41.80
N ALA A 864 62.07 -24.37 -42.47
CA ALA A 864 63.43 -24.17 -42.97
C ALA A 864 63.54 -23.95 -44.49
N ASP A 865 62.63 -24.54 -45.26
CA ASP A 865 62.48 -24.37 -46.71
C ASP A 865 61.07 -24.77 -47.15
N ASP A 866 60.68 -24.40 -48.37
CA ASP A 866 59.36 -24.71 -48.92
C ASP A 866 59.18 -26.22 -49.18
N GLN A 867 60.26 -27.02 -49.31
CA GLN A 867 60.13 -28.47 -49.49
C GLN A 867 59.56 -29.12 -48.22
N VAL A 868 59.88 -28.59 -47.03
CA VAL A 868 59.21 -28.98 -45.78
C VAL A 868 57.72 -28.64 -45.84
N LEU A 869 57.32 -27.48 -46.38
CA LEU A 869 55.93 -27.06 -46.50
C LEU A 869 55.14 -27.98 -47.45
N HIS A 870 55.65 -28.20 -48.66
CA HIS A 870 55.11 -29.15 -49.65
C HIS A 870 55.01 -30.58 -49.07
N ALA A 871 56.06 -31.06 -48.41
CA ALA A 871 56.06 -32.40 -47.80
C ALA A 871 55.15 -32.51 -46.56
N ARG A 872 54.78 -31.40 -45.92
CA ARG A 872 53.75 -31.38 -44.87
C ARG A 872 52.35 -31.41 -45.47
N ALA A 873 52.06 -30.59 -46.49
CA ALA A 873 50.78 -30.58 -47.17
C ALA A 873 50.44 -31.95 -47.79
N GLN A 874 51.39 -32.57 -48.51
CA GLN A 874 51.19 -33.92 -49.07
C GLN A 874 50.86 -34.95 -47.99
N ARG A 875 51.53 -34.92 -46.82
CA ARG A 875 51.23 -35.85 -45.71
C ARG A 875 49.85 -35.65 -45.09
N VAL A 876 49.23 -34.48 -45.23
CA VAL A 876 47.84 -34.27 -44.81
C VAL A 876 46.90 -34.99 -45.78
N VAL A 877 47.08 -34.80 -47.09
CA VAL A 877 46.32 -35.52 -48.15
C VAL A 877 46.50 -37.04 -48.01
N ASP A 878 47.75 -37.51 -47.93
CA ASP A 878 48.10 -38.92 -47.74
C ASP A 878 47.48 -39.51 -46.47
N ALA A 879 47.38 -38.74 -45.38
CA ALA A 879 46.76 -39.20 -44.15
C ALA A 879 45.25 -39.36 -44.32
N PHE A 880 44.58 -38.39 -44.96
CA PHE A 880 43.13 -38.39 -45.16
C PHE A 880 42.71 -39.57 -46.07
N HIS A 881 43.48 -39.88 -47.11
CA HIS A 881 43.32 -41.09 -47.96
C HIS A 881 43.34 -42.42 -47.21
N ASN A 882 43.92 -42.46 -46.02
CA ASN A 882 44.09 -43.67 -45.21
C ASN A 882 43.24 -43.67 -43.94
N VAL A 883 42.45 -42.62 -43.68
CA VAL A 883 41.44 -42.59 -42.62
C VAL A 883 40.26 -43.49 -43.01
N LEU A 884 39.90 -44.43 -42.13
CA LEU A 884 38.76 -45.36 -42.26
C LEU A 884 38.75 -46.22 -43.55
N LYS A 885 39.92 -46.43 -44.17
CA LYS A 885 40.09 -47.13 -45.45
C LYS A 885 39.59 -48.58 -45.49
N ASP A 886 39.60 -49.27 -44.35
CA ASP A 886 39.07 -50.64 -44.22
C ASP A 886 37.53 -50.67 -44.05
N GLU A 887 36.93 -49.55 -43.65
CA GLU A 887 35.49 -49.39 -43.39
C GLU A 887 34.74 -48.76 -44.59
N LEU A 888 35.38 -47.82 -45.29
CA LEU A 888 34.85 -47.11 -46.46
C LEU A 888 35.33 -47.74 -47.79
N GLN A 889 35.03 -49.03 -47.99
CA GLN A 889 35.56 -49.82 -49.11
C GLN A 889 35.26 -49.26 -50.52
N ASP A 890 34.15 -48.52 -50.68
CA ASP A 890 33.73 -47.90 -51.94
C ASP A 890 33.89 -46.35 -51.97
N TYR A 891 34.42 -45.71 -50.92
CA TYR A 891 34.48 -44.24 -50.82
C TYR A 891 35.88 -43.72 -50.45
N HIS A 892 36.52 -43.02 -51.38
CA HIS A 892 37.78 -42.34 -51.12
C HIS A 892 37.54 -40.97 -50.45
N LEU A 893 38.00 -40.84 -49.20
CA LEU A 893 38.06 -39.57 -48.49
C LEU A 893 39.28 -38.77 -48.96
N SER A 894 39.05 -37.60 -49.57
CA SER A 894 40.08 -36.65 -49.98
C SER A 894 39.92 -35.29 -49.32
N CYS A 895 40.93 -34.43 -49.45
CA CYS A 895 40.82 -33.02 -49.09
C CYS A 895 41.46 -32.09 -50.11
N SER A 896 40.86 -30.91 -50.23
CA SER A 896 41.48 -29.76 -50.89
C SER A 896 42.19 -28.91 -49.83
N ILE A 897 43.37 -28.39 -50.12
CA ILE A 897 44.14 -27.54 -49.19
C ILE A 897 44.60 -26.25 -49.89
N GLY A 898 44.34 -25.10 -49.28
CA GLY A 898 44.90 -23.80 -49.68
C GLY A 898 45.95 -23.31 -48.70
N ILE A 899 47.10 -22.86 -49.19
CA ILE A 899 48.28 -22.52 -48.38
C ILE A 899 48.75 -21.09 -48.69
N SER A 900 49.08 -20.31 -47.66
CA SER A 900 49.75 -19.01 -47.78
C SER A 900 50.94 -18.88 -46.82
N CYS A 901 51.94 -18.09 -47.21
CA CYS A 901 53.22 -17.95 -46.54
C CYS A 901 53.42 -16.54 -45.98
N CYS A 902 53.94 -16.45 -44.76
CA CYS A 902 54.33 -15.22 -44.11
C CYS A 902 55.86 -15.11 -44.10
N PRO A 903 56.46 -14.03 -44.65
CA PRO A 903 55.84 -12.73 -44.93
C PRO A 903 55.28 -12.53 -46.36
N ASP A 904 55.52 -13.46 -47.28
CA ASP A 904 55.46 -13.20 -48.73
C ASP A 904 54.04 -12.94 -49.29
N ASP A 905 53.04 -13.66 -48.79
CA ASP A 905 51.63 -13.47 -49.15
C ASP A 905 50.90 -12.47 -48.24
N GLY A 906 51.43 -12.25 -47.03
CA GLY A 906 50.86 -11.34 -46.03
C GLY A 906 51.59 -11.38 -44.68
N SER A 907 51.30 -10.39 -43.83
CA SER A 907 51.87 -10.27 -42.47
C SER A 907 50.83 -10.30 -41.35
N ASP A 908 49.55 -10.07 -41.65
CA ASP A 908 48.43 -10.16 -40.72
C ASP A 908 47.56 -11.39 -40.97
N TYR A 909 46.73 -11.73 -39.98
CA TYR A 909 45.82 -12.87 -40.05
C TYR A 909 44.85 -12.81 -41.25
N GLN A 910 44.33 -11.63 -41.60
CA GLN A 910 43.21 -11.50 -42.52
C GLN A 910 43.68 -11.58 -43.98
N THR A 911 44.80 -10.95 -44.36
CA THR A 911 45.40 -11.15 -45.68
C THR A 911 45.87 -12.60 -45.88
N LEU A 912 46.54 -13.21 -44.90
CA LEU A 912 46.96 -14.62 -45.00
C LEU A 912 45.79 -15.58 -45.14
N PHE A 913 44.68 -15.36 -44.42
CA PHE A 913 43.46 -16.16 -44.52
C PHE A 913 42.80 -16.02 -45.91
N GLN A 914 42.72 -14.81 -46.45
CA GLN A 914 42.17 -14.56 -47.79
C GLN A 914 43.04 -15.18 -48.90
N ALA A 915 44.37 -15.19 -48.75
CA ALA A 915 45.28 -15.88 -49.65
C ALA A 915 45.08 -17.41 -49.61
N CYS A 916 44.95 -18.00 -48.42
CA CYS A 916 44.62 -19.44 -48.27
C CYS A 916 43.29 -19.80 -48.92
N ASP A 917 42.25 -19.00 -48.72
CA ASP A 917 40.90 -19.27 -49.24
C ASP A 917 40.86 -19.26 -50.78
N GLN A 918 41.56 -18.30 -51.39
CA GLN A 918 41.74 -18.25 -52.85
C GLN A 918 42.56 -19.46 -53.36
N ALA A 919 43.62 -19.86 -52.66
CA ALA A 919 44.39 -21.05 -53.00
C ALA A 919 43.57 -22.34 -52.86
N LEU A 920 42.71 -22.44 -51.83
CA LEU A 920 41.82 -23.57 -51.61
C LEU A 920 40.76 -23.68 -52.72
N TYR A 921 40.18 -22.55 -53.10
CA TYR A 921 39.25 -22.47 -54.23
C TYR A 921 39.91 -22.94 -55.53
N HIS A 922 41.18 -22.59 -55.76
CA HIS A 922 41.97 -23.06 -56.90
C HIS A 922 42.20 -24.58 -56.86
N ALA A 923 42.61 -25.15 -55.71
CA ALA A 923 42.75 -26.60 -55.55
C ALA A 923 41.44 -27.36 -55.83
N LYS A 924 40.30 -26.81 -55.36
CA LYS A 924 38.96 -27.34 -55.66
C LYS A 924 38.61 -27.26 -57.16
N GLN A 925 39.05 -26.22 -57.88
CA GLN A 925 38.87 -26.11 -59.33
C GLN A 925 39.78 -27.04 -60.14
N GLN A 926 41.02 -27.30 -59.70
CA GLN A 926 41.99 -28.15 -60.40
C GLN A 926 41.70 -29.67 -60.29
N GLY A 927 40.55 -30.05 -59.75
CA GLY A 927 40.09 -31.44 -59.68
C GLY A 927 39.87 -31.96 -58.25
N LYS A 928 40.12 -31.14 -57.22
CA LYS A 928 40.14 -31.54 -55.79
C LYS A 928 41.28 -32.51 -55.47
N ASP A 929 41.28 -33.09 -54.26
CA ASP A 929 42.28 -34.07 -53.81
C ASP A 929 43.74 -33.62 -53.96
N GLN A 930 44.01 -32.36 -53.62
CA GLN A 930 45.31 -31.73 -53.83
C GLN A 930 45.46 -30.49 -52.95
N TYR A 931 46.69 -29.99 -52.86
CA TYR A 931 47.00 -28.71 -52.23
C TYR A 931 47.51 -27.70 -53.27
N ALA A 932 47.20 -26.43 -53.06
CA ALA A 932 47.75 -25.31 -53.82
C ALA A 932 48.33 -24.26 -52.88
N LEU A 933 49.47 -23.69 -53.27
CA LEU A 933 49.98 -22.45 -52.68
C LEU A 933 49.30 -21.26 -53.36
N TYR A 934 49.23 -20.14 -52.66
CA TYR A 934 48.72 -18.90 -53.23
C TYR A 934 49.64 -18.40 -54.36
N ASP A 935 49.07 -18.20 -55.55
CA ASP A 935 49.72 -17.50 -56.65
C ASP A 935 48.89 -16.28 -57.04
N ARG A 936 49.45 -15.11 -56.74
CA ARG A 936 48.86 -13.79 -56.98
C ARG A 936 48.61 -13.46 -58.46
N THR A 937 49.16 -14.26 -59.39
CA THR A 937 48.99 -14.09 -60.84
C THR A 937 47.78 -14.84 -61.43
N VAL A 938 47.19 -15.78 -60.69
CA VAL A 938 46.16 -16.71 -61.23
C VAL A 938 44.72 -16.31 -60.87
N MET A 939 44.51 -15.62 -59.75
CA MET A 939 43.18 -15.51 -59.10
C MET A 939 42.27 -14.36 -59.58
N SER A 940 42.73 -13.49 -60.48
CA SER A 940 42.07 -12.19 -60.74
C SER A 940 40.90 -12.22 -61.75
N GLY A 941 39.94 -13.14 -61.62
CA GLY A 941 38.67 -13.03 -62.38
C GLY A 941 37.65 -14.18 -62.27
N GLY A 942 36.48 -13.92 -61.67
CA GLY A 942 35.33 -14.84 -61.77
C GLY A 942 34.07 -14.61 -60.91
N PHE A 943 33.15 -13.75 -61.37
CA PHE A 943 31.68 -13.84 -61.19
C PHE A 943 30.97 -13.67 -59.80
N ILE A 944 29.63 -13.51 -59.88
CA ILE A 944 28.63 -13.12 -58.85
C ILE A 944 27.28 -13.80 -59.18
N ARG A 945 26.45 -14.27 -58.21
CA ARG A 945 24.94 -14.27 -58.32
C ARG A 945 24.11 -14.69 -57.08
N ASN A 946 22.81 -14.33 -57.15
CA ASN A 946 21.75 -14.24 -56.13
C ASN A 946 20.92 -15.52 -55.84
N SER A 947 20.03 -15.46 -54.82
CA SER A 947 18.72 -16.16 -54.76
C SER A 947 17.73 -15.54 -53.73
N ASP A 948 16.41 -15.56 -54.00
CA ASP A 948 15.29 -14.94 -53.22
C ASP A 948 14.00 -15.83 -53.27
N GLN A 949 13.09 -15.79 -52.26
CA GLN A 949 11.64 -16.17 -52.33
C GLN A 949 10.78 -15.97 -51.03
N LEU A 950 9.47 -15.67 -51.19
CA LEU A 950 8.43 -15.06 -50.29
C LEU A 950 7.17 -15.99 -50.03
N PRO A 951 5.93 -15.61 -49.56
CA PRO A 951 5.34 -14.54 -48.67
C PRO A 951 4.20 -15.02 -47.66
N ALA A 952 3.45 -14.09 -47.00
CA ALA A 952 1.97 -14.15 -46.69
C ALA A 952 1.35 -12.81 -46.10
N ALA A 953 0.07 -12.82 -45.61
CA ALA A 953 -0.78 -11.71 -45.06
C ALA A 953 -1.88 -12.23 -44.06
N GLY A 954 -2.85 -11.52 -43.42
CA GLY A 954 -3.34 -10.10 -43.39
C GLY A 954 -4.73 -9.90 -42.68
N THR A 955 -5.32 -8.67 -42.77
CA THR A 955 -6.76 -8.21 -42.59
C THR A 955 -7.43 -7.94 -41.18
N ARG A 956 -8.64 -7.31 -41.20
CA ARG A 956 -9.12 -6.14 -40.36
C ARG A 956 -10.66 -5.84 -40.50
N ILE A 957 -11.35 -4.98 -39.68
CA ILE A 957 -12.64 -4.23 -39.96
C ILE A 957 -13.08 -3.21 -38.81
N GLU A 958 -14.15 -2.39 -39.00
CA GLU A 958 -14.49 -1.09 -38.30
C GLU A 958 -15.93 -0.95 -37.67
N SER A 959 -16.43 0.29 -37.39
CA SER A 959 -17.54 0.66 -36.44
C SER A 959 -18.56 1.75 -36.91
N ASP A 960 -19.57 2.13 -36.08
CA ASP A 960 -20.65 3.12 -36.35
C ASP A 960 -21.02 3.99 -35.11
N ASP A 961 -21.57 5.22 -35.27
CA ASP A 961 -21.60 6.29 -34.24
C ASP A 961 -22.80 7.28 -34.36
N SER A 962 -23.89 7.08 -33.61
CA SER A 962 -25.10 7.94 -33.74
C SER A 962 -25.99 8.16 -32.48
N LEU A 963 -25.57 7.73 -31.29
CA LEU A 963 -26.48 7.61 -30.12
C LEU A 963 -26.33 8.63 -28.98
N ASN A 964 -25.30 9.49 -28.99
CA ASN A 964 -24.82 10.21 -27.79
C ASN A 964 -25.73 11.31 -27.18
N LEU A 965 -26.82 11.71 -27.84
CA LEU A 965 -27.60 12.90 -27.44
C LEU A 965 -28.61 12.70 -26.29
N VAL A 966 -29.10 11.48 -26.05
CA VAL A 966 -30.14 11.24 -25.02
C VAL A 966 -29.54 11.19 -23.61
N THR A 967 -28.42 10.48 -23.48
CA THR A 967 -27.70 10.17 -22.23
C THR A 967 -27.38 11.41 -21.40
N TYR A 968 -26.84 12.46 -22.04
CA TYR A 968 -26.44 13.71 -21.37
C TYR A 968 -27.58 14.39 -20.61
N SER A 969 -28.83 14.26 -21.09
CA SER A 969 -30.00 14.93 -20.50
C SER A 969 -30.47 14.30 -19.19
N ILE A 970 -30.14 13.04 -18.92
CA ILE A 970 -30.59 12.31 -17.72
C ILE A 970 -29.63 12.60 -16.56
N ILE A 971 -28.33 12.50 -16.85
CA ILE A 971 -27.22 12.76 -15.92
C ILE A 971 -27.38 14.11 -15.22
N GLN A 972 -27.59 15.19 -15.98
CA GLN A 972 -27.66 16.55 -15.44
C GLN A 972 -28.79 16.73 -14.41
N GLN A 973 -29.93 16.07 -14.61
CA GLN A 973 -31.09 16.19 -13.71
C GLN A 973 -30.93 15.34 -12.44
N ALA A 974 -30.34 14.14 -12.55
CA ALA A 974 -30.07 13.29 -11.39
C ALA A 974 -29.12 13.98 -10.38
N PHE A 975 -28.07 14.66 -10.85
CA PHE A 975 -27.19 15.47 -10.00
C PHE A 975 -27.93 16.60 -9.27
N GLN A 976 -28.87 17.28 -9.93
CA GLN A 976 -29.61 18.39 -9.29
C GLN A 976 -30.53 17.89 -8.17
N VAL A 977 -31.20 16.74 -8.35
CA VAL A 977 -32.03 16.13 -7.30
C VAL A 977 -31.21 15.73 -6.08
N LEU A 978 -30.00 15.19 -6.26
CA LEU A 978 -29.09 14.89 -5.15
C LEU A 978 -28.59 16.13 -4.40
N TYR A 979 -28.41 17.26 -5.09
CA TYR A 979 -27.90 18.49 -4.50
C TYR A 979 -28.94 19.26 -3.68
N GLU A 980 -30.21 19.24 -4.10
CA GLU A 980 -31.28 20.01 -3.45
C GLU A 980 -31.96 19.28 -2.27
N ALA A 981 -31.77 17.97 -2.13
CA ALA A 981 -32.50 17.14 -1.17
C ALA A 981 -32.00 17.26 0.28
N ARG A 982 -32.91 17.64 1.19
CA ARG A 982 -32.67 17.64 2.65
C ARG A 982 -32.87 16.29 3.34
N ASN A 983 -33.52 15.34 2.68
CA ASN A 983 -33.69 13.96 3.14
C ASN A 983 -33.12 13.04 2.03
N GLN A 984 -32.13 12.23 2.40
CA GLN A 984 -31.36 11.41 1.46
C GLN A 984 -32.19 10.25 0.89
N GLU A 985 -33.10 9.66 1.68
CA GLU A 985 -34.00 8.60 1.20
C GLU A 985 -35.07 9.16 0.25
N ALA A 986 -35.52 10.40 0.44
CA ALA A 986 -36.40 11.07 -0.50
C ALA A 986 -35.72 11.34 -1.86
N ALA A 987 -34.42 11.71 -1.84
CA ALA A 987 -33.64 11.96 -3.05
C ALA A 987 -33.57 10.72 -3.97
N ILE A 988 -33.30 9.55 -3.37
CA ILE A 988 -33.21 8.26 -4.08
C ILE A 988 -34.54 7.97 -4.78
N ASN A 989 -35.66 8.07 -4.07
CA ASN A 989 -36.99 7.81 -4.64
C ASN A 989 -37.33 8.72 -5.84
N SER A 990 -37.00 10.01 -5.77
CA SER A 990 -37.21 10.95 -6.91
C SER A 990 -36.33 10.66 -8.13
N ILE A 991 -35.15 10.04 -7.94
CA ILE A 991 -34.30 9.62 -9.07
C ILE A 991 -34.84 8.34 -9.71
N LEU A 992 -35.32 7.37 -8.90
CA LEU A 992 -35.96 6.16 -9.41
C LEU A 992 -37.20 6.49 -10.27
N GLU A 993 -38.01 7.47 -9.86
CA GLU A 993 -39.13 7.99 -10.63
C GLU A 993 -38.68 8.68 -11.94
N MET A 994 -37.62 9.50 -11.90
CA MET A 994 -37.07 10.16 -13.09
C MET A 994 -36.56 9.17 -14.15
N VAL A 995 -35.98 8.04 -13.73
CA VAL A 995 -35.50 7.00 -14.66
C VAL A 995 -36.65 6.36 -15.43
N GLU A 996 -37.82 6.13 -14.82
CA GLU A 996 -38.97 5.65 -15.59
C GLU A 996 -39.40 6.66 -16.66
N GLN A 997 -39.54 7.95 -16.30
CA GLN A 997 -40.06 8.97 -17.22
C GLN A 997 -39.21 9.15 -18.48
N LYS A 998 -37.91 8.83 -18.43
CA LYS A 998 -36.99 8.95 -19.58
C LYS A 998 -36.61 7.63 -20.24
N CYS A 999 -36.55 6.52 -19.49
CA CYS A 999 -36.16 5.22 -20.03
C CYS A 999 -37.36 4.29 -20.29
N ASN A 1000 -38.58 4.66 -19.86
CA ASN A 1000 -39.82 3.91 -20.03
C ASN A 1000 -39.68 2.44 -19.59
N VAL A 1001 -39.31 2.21 -18.33
CA VAL A 1001 -39.12 0.87 -17.73
C VAL A 1001 -40.32 0.49 -16.85
N SER A 1002 -40.54 -0.80 -16.62
CA SER A 1002 -41.72 -1.28 -15.88
C SER A 1002 -41.52 -1.30 -14.35
N ARG A 1003 -40.29 -1.54 -13.87
CA ARG A 1003 -39.91 -1.47 -12.45
C ARG A 1003 -38.46 -0.96 -12.34
N VAL A 1004 -38.18 -0.16 -11.32
CA VAL A 1004 -36.81 0.20 -10.91
C VAL A 1004 -36.64 -0.08 -9.42
N TYR A 1005 -35.52 -0.70 -9.01
CA TYR A 1005 -35.34 -1.14 -7.64
C TYR A 1005 -33.87 -1.20 -7.22
N ILE A 1006 -33.63 -1.18 -5.91
CA ILE A 1006 -32.32 -1.29 -5.27
C ILE A 1006 -32.35 -2.48 -4.31
N ILE A 1007 -31.45 -3.43 -4.53
CA ILE A 1007 -31.20 -4.54 -3.63
C ILE A 1007 -29.91 -4.26 -2.85
N GLU A 1008 -29.98 -4.20 -1.52
CA GLU A 1008 -28.82 -4.15 -0.62
C GLU A 1008 -28.54 -5.55 -0.04
N ASP A 1009 -27.27 -5.98 -0.05
CA ASP A 1009 -26.79 -7.18 0.65
C ASP A 1009 -26.75 -6.91 2.17
N THR A 1010 -27.38 -7.79 2.95
CA THR A 1010 -27.44 -7.66 4.42
C THR A 1010 -26.51 -8.61 5.16
N ASN A 1011 -25.92 -9.60 4.47
CA ASN A 1011 -25.11 -10.61 5.12
C ASN A 1011 -24.06 -11.22 4.16
N TYR A 1012 -23.12 -10.37 3.71
CA TYR A 1012 -21.89 -10.74 3.00
C TYR A 1012 -22.04 -11.53 1.69
N GLY A 1013 -23.24 -11.52 1.09
CA GLY A 1013 -23.59 -12.19 -0.16
C GLY A 1013 -24.56 -13.36 0.01
N THR A 1014 -24.99 -13.68 1.22
CA THR A 1014 -25.93 -14.78 1.50
C THR A 1014 -27.40 -14.32 1.49
N PHE A 1015 -27.69 -13.09 1.92
CA PHE A 1015 -29.05 -12.57 2.04
C PHE A 1015 -29.15 -11.14 1.54
N CYS A 1016 -30.26 -10.83 0.85
CA CYS A 1016 -30.49 -9.54 0.21
C CYS A 1016 -31.88 -8.99 0.53
N ASN A 1017 -31.98 -7.68 0.70
CA ASN A 1017 -33.22 -6.94 0.90
C ASN A 1017 -33.45 -5.95 -0.23
N ASN A 1018 -34.67 -5.87 -0.75
CA ASN A 1018 -35.11 -4.76 -1.59
C ASN A 1018 -35.38 -3.56 -0.67
N THR A 1019 -34.59 -2.49 -0.79
CA THR A 1019 -34.65 -1.33 0.12
C THR A 1019 -35.31 -0.11 -0.51
N PHE A 1020 -35.36 -0.04 -1.84
CA PHE A 1020 -36.09 0.98 -2.60
C PHE A 1020 -36.69 0.35 -3.85
N GLU A 1021 -37.99 0.56 -4.10
CA GLU A 1021 -38.68 0.07 -5.30
C GLU A 1021 -39.65 1.12 -5.83
N TRP A 1022 -39.64 1.30 -7.14
CA TRP A 1022 -40.62 2.09 -7.89
C TRP A 1022 -41.26 1.19 -8.97
N CYS A 1023 -42.58 1.22 -9.09
CA CYS A 1023 -43.34 0.37 -10.01
C CYS A 1023 -44.27 1.19 -10.91
N ASN A 1024 -44.27 0.88 -12.20
CA ASN A 1024 -45.16 1.51 -13.19
C ASN A 1024 -46.63 1.13 -12.94
N LYS A 1025 -47.57 1.97 -13.35
CA LYS A 1025 -49.01 1.81 -13.06
C LYS A 1025 -49.56 0.50 -13.65
N GLY A 1026 -49.92 -0.43 -12.77
CA GLY A 1026 -50.41 -1.77 -13.12
C GLY A 1026 -49.38 -2.89 -12.95
N ILE A 1027 -48.12 -2.56 -12.65
CA ILE A 1027 -47.09 -3.52 -12.23
C ILE A 1027 -47.22 -3.79 -10.73
N LYS A 1028 -47.04 -5.04 -10.31
CA LYS A 1028 -47.05 -5.44 -8.90
C LYS A 1028 -45.71 -5.09 -8.23
N SER A 1029 -45.80 -4.46 -7.07
CA SER A 1029 -44.68 -4.23 -6.15
C SER A 1029 -44.24 -5.54 -5.49
N GLU A 1030 -42.92 -5.75 -5.45
CA GLU A 1030 -42.30 -6.94 -4.85
C GLU A 1030 -41.41 -6.61 -3.64
N ILE A 1031 -41.23 -5.33 -3.27
CA ILE A 1031 -40.39 -4.91 -2.12
C ILE A 1031 -40.72 -5.66 -0.83
N ALA A 1032 -42.00 -5.89 -0.53
CA ALA A 1032 -42.43 -6.63 0.66
C ALA A 1032 -42.20 -8.17 0.56
N ASN A 1033 -42.04 -8.70 -0.65
CA ASN A 1033 -41.79 -10.13 -0.91
C ASN A 1033 -40.29 -10.42 -1.07
N LEU A 1034 -39.49 -9.40 -1.36
CA LEU A 1034 -38.04 -9.46 -1.55
C LEU A 1034 -37.27 -8.97 -0.32
N GLN A 1035 -37.62 -9.51 0.85
CA GLN A 1035 -36.88 -9.30 2.11
C GLN A 1035 -36.20 -10.59 2.55
N ASN A 1036 -34.95 -10.48 3.00
CA ASN A 1036 -34.09 -11.59 3.42
C ASN A 1036 -34.03 -12.73 2.38
N VAL A 1037 -33.86 -12.36 1.10
CA VAL A 1037 -33.81 -13.31 -0.03
C VAL A 1037 -32.44 -13.92 -0.13
N ASP A 1038 -32.39 -15.24 0.01
CA ASP A 1038 -31.19 -16.05 -0.28
C ASP A 1038 -31.14 -16.40 -1.76
N TYR A 1039 -30.28 -15.70 -2.51
CA TYR A 1039 -30.12 -15.92 -3.95
C TYR A 1039 -29.34 -17.20 -4.30
N SER A 1040 -28.61 -17.82 -3.36
CA SER A 1040 -27.87 -19.07 -3.63
C SER A 1040 -28.81 -20.22 -4.00
N LYS A 1041 -30.03 -20.23 -3.44
CA LYS A 1041 -31.09 -21.20 -3.72
C LYS A 1041 -31.54 -21.23 -5.19
N PHE A 1042 -31.27 -20.18 -5.97
CA PHE A 1042 -31.66 -20.06 -7.38
C PHE A 1042 -30.52 -20.30 -8.36
N MET A 1043 -29.30 -20.56 -7.87
CA MET A 1043 -28.13 -20.90 -8.69
C MET A 1043 -27.94 -22.42 -8.82
N ASP A 1044 -27.06 -22.84 -9.74
CA ASP A 1044 -26.62 -24.23 -9.93
C ASP A 1044 -25.09 -24.33 -9.79
N GLY A 1045 -24.62 -25.35 -9.08
CA GLY A 1045 -23.19 -25.54 -8.79
C GLY A 1045 -22.62 -24.52 -7.79
N ASN A 1046 -21.34 -24.17 -7.95
CA ASN A 1046 -20.64 -23.19 -7.11
C ASN A 1046 -20.85 -21.73 -7.57
N CYS A 1047 -21.67 -21.48 -8.59
CA CYS A 1047 -21.91 -20.14 -9.14
C CYS A 1047 -22.76 -19.30 -8.18
N ARG A 1048 -22.32 -18.07 -7.90
CA ARG A 1048 -23.03 -17.08 -7.07
C ARG A 1048 -23.79 -16.09 -7.96
N TYR A 1049 -24.78 -15.40 -7.39
CA TYR A 1049 -25.57 -14.43 -8.14
C TYR A 1049 -24.74 -13.26 -8.70
N CYS A 1050 -23.69 -12.84 -7.99
CA CYS A 1050 -22.74 -11.82 -8.47
C CYS A 1050 -21.94 -12.24 -9.70
N ASP A 1051 -21.83 -13.55 -9.98
CA ASP A 1051 -21.11 -14.10 -11.13
C ASP A 1051 -21.95 -14.04 -12.44
N LEU A 1052 -23.20 -13.54 -12.36
CA LEU A 1052 -24.04 -13.20 -13.52
C LEU A 1052 -23.70 -11.84 -14.15
N PHE A 1053 -22.96 -10.99 -13.42
CA PHE A 1053 -22.57 -9.66 -13.87
C PHE A 1053 -21.21 -9.74 -14.58
N ASN A 1054 -21.09 -9.05 -15.72
CA ASN A 1054 -19.85 -9.00 -16.49
C ASN A 1054 -18.75 -8.17 -15.79
N GLU A 1055 -17.59 -8.04 -16.43
CA GLU A 1055 -16.44 -7.27 -15.91
C GLU A 1055 -16.82 -5.82 -15.56
N ASN A 1056 -17.62 -5.18 -16.43
CA ASN A 1056 -18.19 -3.84 -16.26
C ASN A 1056 -19.29 -3.76 -15.18
N GLY A 1057 -19.60 -4.86 -14.47
CA GLY A 1057 -20.60 -4.89 -13.40
C GLY A 1057 -22.04 -4.91 -13.89
N VAL A 1058 -22.32 -5.41 -15.10
CA VAL A 1058 -23.65 -5.40 -15.72
C VAL A 1058 -24.15 -6.82 -16.01
N PHE A 1059 -25.41 -7.08 -15.65
CA PHE A 1059 -26.16 -8.27 -16.08
C PHE A 1059 -27.34 -7.81 -16.96
N PHE A 1060 -27.33 -8.19 -18.24
CA PHE A 1060 -28.37 -7.84 -19.22
C PHE A 1060 -28.97 -9.12 -19.78
N CYS A 1061 -30.31 -9.22 -19.76
CA CYS A 1061 -31.06 -10.31 -20.37
C CYS A 1061 -32.25 -9.77 -21.19
N PRO A 1062 -32.20 -9.81 -22.53
CA PRO A 1062 -33.29 -9.31 -23.39
C PRO A 1062 -34.51 -10.24 -23.45
N ASP A 1063 -34.38 -11.48 -22.97
CA ASP A 1063 -35.47 -12.46 -22.89
C ASP A 1063 -35.17 -13.47 -21.78
N VAL A 1064 -35.85 -13.36 -20.63
CA VAL A 1064 -35.59 -14.23 -19.48
C VAL A 1064 -35.87 -15.71 -19.75
N ALA A 1065 -36.63 -16.04 -20.81
CA ALA A 1065 -36.86 -17.43 -21.24
C ALA A 1065 -35.59 -18.13 -21.74
N THR A 1066 -34.49 -17.39 -21.94
CA THR A 1066 -33.17 -17.93 -22.27
C THR A 1066 -32.34 -18.34 -21.04
N LEU A 1067 -32.78 -17.99 -19.83
CA LEU A 1067 -32.03 -18.25 -18.59
C LEU A 1067 -32.22 -19.69 -18.07
N PRO A 1068 -31.28 -20.21 -17.25
CA PRO A 1068 -31.41 -21.51 -16.59
C PRO A 1068 -32.75 -21.66 -15.83
N PRO A 1069 -33.34 -22.88 -15.76
CA PRO A 1069 -34.70 -23.07 -15.27
C PRO A 1069 -34.99 -22.51 -13.86
N LYS A 1070 -34.01 -22.50 -12.94
CA LYS A 1070 -34.17 -21.87 -11.61
C LYS A 1070 -34.34 -20.35 -11.71
N LEU A 1071 -33.46 -19.68 -12.44
CA LEU A 1071 -33.48 -18.23 -12.65
C LEU A 1071 -34.72 -17.80 -13.45
N TYR A 1072 -35.06 -18.53 -14.52
CA TYR A 1072 -36.31 -18.30 -15.25
C TYR A 1072 -37.54 -18.36 -14.33
N ASN A 1073 -37.66 -19.41 -13.50
CA ASN A 1073 -38.76 -19.54 -12.54
C ASN A 1073 -38.78 -18.44 -11.46
N MET A 1074 -37.63 -17.84 -11.14
CA MET A 1074 -37.53 -16.72 -10.20
C MET A 1074 -38.05 -15.42 -10.83
N PHE A 1075 -37.60 -15.08 -12.04
CA PHE A 1075 -37.98 -13.84 -12.73
C PHE A 1075 -39.40 -13.89 -13.29
N HIS A 1076 -39.83 -15.02 -13.88
CA HIS A 1076 -41.18 -15.21 -14.41
C HIS A 1076 -42.27 -15.06 -13.34
N LYS A 1077 -42.01 -15.50 -12.09
CA LYS A 1077 -42.93 -15.30 -10.95
C LYS A 1077 -43.17 -13.82 -10.61
N GLN A 1078 -42.25 -12.93 -10.97
CA GLN A 1078 -42.31 -11.49 -10.72
C GLN A 1078 -42.85 -10.71 -11.94
N GLY A 1079 -43.26 -11.41 -13.01
CA GLY A 1079 -43.79 -10.84 -14.26
C GLY A 1079 -42.72 -10.32 -15.22
N ILE A 1080 -41.44 -10.54 -14.94
CA ILE A 1080 -40.32 -9.97 -15.69
C ILE A 1080 -40.16 -10.71 -17.03
N HIS A 1081 -40.02 -9.97 -18.12
CA HIS A 1081 -39.83 -10.49 -19.48
C HIS A 1081 -38.41 -10.21 -20.00
N SER A 1082 -37.84 -9.06 -19.64
CA SER A 1082 -36.45 -8.68 -19.90
C SER A 1082 -35.93 -7.79 -18.77
N LEU A 1083 -34.62 -7.76 -18.54
CA LEU A 1083 -34.02 -7.01 -17.43
C LEU A 1083 -32.61 -6.50 -17.74
N LEU A 1084 -32.25 -5.41 -17.06
CA LEU A 1084 -30.90 -4.88 -16.94
C LEU A 1084 -30.62 -4.65 -15.44
N GLN A 1085 -29.49 -5.13 -14.93
CA GLN A 1085 -29.05 -4.92 -13.55
C GLN A 1085 -27.60 -4.44 -13.54
N CYS A 1086 -27.31 -3.46 -12.68
CA CYS A 1086 -25.98 -2.88 -12.49
C CYS A 1086 -25.52 -3.08 -11.04
N ALA A 1087 -24.33 -3.65 -10.84
CA ALA A 1087 -23.84 -4.05 -9.53
C ALA A 1087 -23.44 -2.85 -8.66
N ILE A 1088 -23.91 -2.83 -7.41
CA ILE A 1088 -23.38 -1.95 -6.37
C ILE A 1088 -22.11 -2.62 -5.83
N ARG A 1089 -20.98 -1.91 -5.92
CA ARG A 1089 -19.69 -2.37 -5.36
C ARG A 1089 -19.15 -1.35 -4.35
N ASN A 1090 -18.70 -1.82 -3.20
CA ASN A 1090 -17.92 -1.04 -2.23
C ASN A 1090 -16.52 -1.66 -2.11
N ASP A 1091 -15.46 -0.87 -2.33
CA ASP A 1091 -14.07 -1.33 -2.33
C ASP A 1091 -13.84 -2.58 -3.21
N GLY A 1092 -14.49 -2.60 -4.39
CA GLY A 1092 -14.48 -3.72 -5.34
C GLY A 1092 -15.37 -4.92 -4.98
N ARG A 1093 -15.83 -5.03 -3.73
CA ARG A 1093 -16.73 -6.10 -3.27
C ARG A 1093 -18.18 -5.79 -3.68
N PHE A 1094 -18.89 -6.78 -4.23
CA PHE A 1094 -20.34 -6.70 -4.48
C PHE A 1094 -21.11 -6.54 -3.16
N THR A 1095 -22.00 -5.55 -3.07
CA THR A 1095 -22.83 -5.25 -1.89
C THR A 1095 -24.31 -5.03 -2.23
N GLY A 1096 -24.73 -5.38 -3.46
CA GLY A 1096 -26.08 -5.14 -3.95
C GLY A 1096 -26.13 -4.92 -5.46
N TYR A 1097 -27.29 -4.51 -5.97
CA TYR A 1097 -27.46 -4.09 -7.36
C TYR A 1097 -28.66 -3.16 -7.53
N VAL A 1098 -28.58 -2.29 -8.54
CA VAL A 1098 -29.72 -1.51 -9.06
C VAL A 1098 -30.32 -2.27 -10.24
N GLY A 1099 -31.63 -2.49 -10.24
CA GLY A 1099 -32.34 -3.27 -11.26
C GLY A 1099 -33.37 -2.45 -12.04
N PHE A 1100 -33.46 -2.75 -13.34
CA PHE A 1100 -34.41 -2.18 -14.28
C PHE A 1100 -35.12 -3.34 -15.01
N ASP A 1101 -36.37 -3.62 -14.66
CA ASP A 1101 -37.15 -4.69 -15.31
C ASP A 1101 -38.08 -4.10 -16.38
N ASP A 1102 -38.29 -4.86 -17.47
CA ASP A 1102 -39.50 -4.75 -18.28
C ASP A 1102 -40.41 -5.98 -18.11
N CYS A 1103 -41.67 -5.70 -17.79
CA CYS A 1103 -42.69 -6.69 -17.42
C CYS A 1103 -43.84 -6.76 -18.45
N LYS A 1104 -43.76 -5.98 -19.53
CA LYS A 1104 -44.80 -5.89 -20.57
C LYS A 1104 -44.34 -6.56 -21.87
N ASP A 1105 -43.11 -6.29 -22.29
CA ASP A 1105 -42.54 -6.71 -23.57
C ASP A 1105 -41.11 -7.24 -23.40
N LYS A 1106 -40.60 -7.95 -24.43
CA LYS A 1106 -39.19 -8.33 -24.52
C LYS A 1106 -38.40 -7.18 -25.14
N ARG A 1107 -37.45 -6.63 -24.38
CA ARG A 1107 -36.74 -5.40 -24.73
C ARG A 1107 -35.27 -5.63 -25.03
N ILE A 1108 -34.79 -4.98 -26.09
CA ILE A 1108 -33.38 -4.80 -26.38
C ILE A 1108 -33.07 -3.33 -26.13
N TRP A 1109 -32.25 -3.03 -25.12
CA TRP A 1109 -31.70 -1.69 -24.92
C TRP A 1109 -30.55 -1.45 -25.91
N THR A 1110 -30.37 -0.20 -26.32
CA THR A 1110 -29.22 0.21 -27.13
C THR A 1110 -28.02 0.56 -26.25
N GLN A 1111 -26.80 0.59 -26.82
CA GLN A 1111 -25.58 0.80 -26.01
C GLN A 1111 -25.65 2.07 -25.15
N ALA A 1112 -25.97 3.24 -25.73
CA ALA A 1112 -26.07 4.47 -24.94
C ALA A 1112 -27.25 4.51 -23.94
N GLN A 1113 -28.27 3.63 -24.08
CA GLN A 1113 -29.27 3.43 -23.01
C GLN A 1113 -28.70 2.59 -21.86
N ILE A 1114 -27.89 1.58 -22.17
CA ILE A 1114 -27.15 0.79 -21.17
C ILE A 1114 -26.17 1.72 -20.45
N ASP A 1115 -25.35 2.49 -21.17
CA ASP A 1115 -24.38 3.44 -20.61
C ASP A 1115 -25.04 4.49 -19.69
N ALA A 1116 -26.22 5.01 -20.10
CA ALA A 1116 -26.99 5.94 -19.28
C ALA A 1116 -27.48 5.31 -17.96
N LEU A 1117 -27.95 4.06 -18.00
CA LEU A 1117 -28.48 3.35 -16.84
C LEU A 1117 -27.35 2.86 -15.90
N ILE A 1118 -26.18 2.50 -16.44
CA ILE A 1118 -24.96 2.25 -15.65
C ILE A 1118 -24.59 3.50 -14.85
N PHE A 1119 -24.41 4.64 -15.51
CA PHE A 1119 -23.98 5.88 -14.84
C PHE A 1119 -24.92 6.30 -13.70
N ILE A 1120 -26.24 6.19 -13.91
CA ILE A 1120 -27.23 6.51 -12.87
C ILE A 1120 -27.17 5.50 -11.72
N SER A 1121 -26.87 4.23 -12.01
CA SER A 1121 -26.67 3.20 -10.98
C SER A 1121 -25.41 3.46 -10.14
N GLU A 1122 -24.29 3.88 -10.76
CA GLU A 1122 -23.05 4.27 -10.07
C GLU A 1122 -23.27 5.51 -9.17
N LEU A 1123 -24.02 6.50 -9.68
CA LEU A 1123 -24.40 7.70 -8.94
C LEU A 1123 -25.23 7.37 -7.70
N LEU A 1124 -26.27 6.53 -7.84
CA LEU A 1124 -27.10 6.05 -6.73
C LEU A 1124 -26.30 5.21 -5.73
N SER A 1125 -25.44 4.30 -6.22
CA SER A 1125 -24.56 3.45 -5.41
C SER A 1125 -23.68 4.29 -4.47
N THR A 1126 -22.99 5.29 -5.04
CA THR A 1126 -22.05 6.16 -4.33
C THR A 1126 -22.75 6.98 -3.23
N PHE A 1127 -23.97 7.45 -3.51
CA PHE A 1127 -24.76 8.22 -2.55
C PHE A 1127 -25.31 7.35 -1.42
N LEU A 1128 -25.82 6.17 -1.73
CA LEU A 1128 -26.37 5.20 -0.78
C LEU A 1128 -25.31 4.72 0.21
N LEU A 1129 -24.13 4.30 -0.27
CA LEU A 1129 -23.00 3.87 0.57
C LEU A 1129 -22.58 4.97 1.55
N LYS A 1130 -22.53 6.22 1.10
CA LYS A 1130 -22.17 7.38 1.94
C LYS A 1130 -23.18 7.66 3.06
N MET A 1131 -24.49 7.54 2.78
CA MET A 1131 -25.56 7.63 3.79
C MET A 1131 -25.42 6.52 4.84
N ARG A 1132 -25.24 5.27 4.40
CA ARG A 1132 -25.08 4.09 5.29
C ARG A 1132 -23.78 4.15 6.12
N ALA A 1133 -22.78 4.91 5.71
CA ALA A 1133 -21.59 5.18 6.52
C ALA A 1133 -21.85 6.25 7.60
N GLN A 1134 -22.50 7.38 7.25
CA GLN A 1134 -22.74 8.48 8.19
C GLN A 1134 -23.65 8.08 9.37
N ASN A 1135 -24.69 7.27 9.12
CA ASN A 1135 -25.58 6.78 10.18
C ASN A 1135 -24.90 5.78 11.12
N ARG A 1136 -23.72 5.23 10.75
CA ARG A 1136 -22.88 4.33 11.57
C ARG A 1136 -21.71 5.06 12.24
N ALA A 1137 -21.83 6.36 12.47
CA ALA A 1137 -20.87 7.17 13.24
C ALA A 1137 -21.53 8.01 14.36
N VAL A 1138 -22.80 7.74 14.67
CA VAL A 1138 -23.59 8.52 15.65
C VAL A 1138 -23.86 7.70 16.93
N ALA A 1139 -24.31 6.43 16.83
CA ALA A 1139 -24.53 5.61 18.01
C ALA A 1139 -23.22 5.11 18.66
N MET A 1140 -22.07 5.28 17.99
CA MET A 1140 -20.73 5.00 18.52
C MET A 1140 -20.44 5.82 19.76
N ALA A 1141 -20.72 7.12 19.70
CA ALA A 1141 -20.37 8.08 20.74
C ALA A 1141 -21.14 7.81 22.03
N GLU A 1142 -22.43 7.52 21.92
CA GLU A 1142 -23.31 7.21 23.06
C GLU A 1142 -22.87 5.92 23.78
N ASN A 1143 -22.49 4.88 23.04
CA ASN A 1143 -21.98 3.63 23.61
C ASN A 1143 -20.58 3.79 24.24
N LEU A 1144 -19.68 4.56 23.61
CA LEU A 1144 -18.31 4.75 24.08
C LEU A 1144 -18.25 5.41 25.47
N GLN A 1145 -19.16 6.34 25.73
CA GLN A 1145 -19.25 7.05 27.02
C GLN A 1145 -19.67 6.11 28.17
N MET A 1146 -20.62 5.19 27.92
CA MET A 1146 -21.07 4.22 28.92
C MET A 1146 -19.98 3.20 29.32
N VAL A 1147 -19.06 2.87 28.42
CA VAL A 1147 -17.91 1.99 28.71
C VAL A 1147 -16.92 2.67 29.66
N LEU A 1148 -16.67 3.96 29.49
CA LEU A 1148 -15.73 4.73 30.32
C LEU A 1148 -16.32 5.08 31.70
N ASP A 1149 -17.64 5.33 31.78
CA ASP A 1149 -18.32 5.68 33.04
C ASP A 1149 -18.32 4.55 34.07
N ASN A 1150 -18.23 3.29 33.60
CA ASN A 1150 -18.14 2.15 34.51
C ASN A 1150 -16.72 1.91 35.04
N GLN A 1151 -15.66 2.07 34.22
CA GLN A 1151 -14.30 1.60 34.58
C GLN A 1151 -13.88 1.99 36.00
N ASN A 1152 -13.57 0.98 36.82
CA ASN A 1152 -13.28 1.17 38.24
C ASN A 1152 -11.84 1.69 38.51
N SER A 1153 -11.12 2.12 37.47
CA SER A 1153 -10.07 3.14 37.55
C SER A 1153 -10.67 4.53 37.76
N TRP A 1154 -9.88 5.52 38.16
CA TRP A 1154 -10.28 6.93 38.02
C TRP A 1154 -9.96 7.37 36.59
N ILE A 1155 -10.97 7.28 35.73
CA ILE A 1155 -10.86 7.70 34.33
C ILE A 1155 -11.27 9.16 34.14
N TYR A 1156 -10.36 9.92 33.55
CA TYR A 1156 -10.63 11.27 33.07
C TYR A 1156 -9.86 11.55 31.79
N VAL A 1157 -10.55 12.11 30.80
CA VAL A 1157 -9.96 12.61 29.57
C VAL A 1157 -9.63 14.07 29.79
N ILE A 1158 -8.35 14.44 29.64
CA ILE A 1158 -7.92 15.84 29.63
C ILE A 1158 -7.49 16.30 28.25
N ASP A 1159 -7.64 17.59 28.04
CA ASP A 1159 -6.78 18.32 27.13
C ASP A 1159 -5.31 18.16 27.55
N PRO A 1160 -4.40 17.61 26.71
CA PRO A 1160 -3.02 17.30 27.11
C PRO A 1160 -2.19 18.55 27.41
N ASP A 1161 -2.55 19.70 26.83
CA ASP A 1161 -1.77 20.94 26.90
C ASP A 1161 -2.23 21.84 28.05
N THR A 1162 -3.55 22.02 28.20
CA THR A 1162 -4.14 22.84 29.28
C THR A 1162 -4.44 22.04 30.55
N TYR A 1163 -4.33 20.71 30.49
CA TYR A 1163 -4.73 19.75 31.53
C TYR A 1163 -6.22 19.82 31.91
N ALA A 1164 -7.03 20.55 31.13
CA ALA A 1164 -8.45 20.77 31.39
C ALA A 1164 -9.26 19.50 31.17
N LEU A 1165 -10.11 19.15 32.13
CA LEU A 1165 -10.96 17.97 32.07
C LEU A 1165 -12.00 18.11 30.93
N LYS A 1166 -11.81 17.36 29.84
CA LYS A 1166 -12.78 17.25 28.73
C LYS A 1166 -13.91 16.29 29.09
N TYR A 1167 -13.59 15.17 29.75
CA TYR A 1167 -14.55 14.22 30.32
C TYR A 1167 -14.01 13.66 31.64
N ILE A 1168 -14.91 13.34 32.59
CA ILE A 1168 -14.59 12.65 33.85
C ILE A 1168 -15.62 11.56 34.07
N ASN A 1169 -15.16 10.36 34.41
CA ASN A 1169 -16.04 9.24 34.68
C ASN A 1169 -16.68 9.35 36.08
N ALA A 1170 -17.83 8.71 36.29
CA ALA A 1170 -18.61 8.79 37.52
C ALA A 1170 -17.77 8.49 38.78
N LYS A 1171 -16.83 7.53 38.71
CA LYS A 1171 -15.94 7.19 39.83
C LYS A 1171 -14.93 8.30 40.14
N THR A 1172 -14.36 8.95 39.13
CA THR A 1172 -13.48 10.12 39.30
C THR A 1172 -14.23 11.31 39.90
N TYR A 1173 -15.49 11.51 39.51
CA TYR A 1173 -16.33 12.54 40.13
C TYR A 1173 -16.63 12.25 41.61
N ALA A 1174 -16.84 10.97 41.97
CA ALA A 1174 -17.14 10.58 43.36
C ALA A 1174 -15.98 10.85 44.33
N ILE A 1175 -14.72 10.65 43.93
CA ILE A 1175 -13.54 10.94 44.78
C ILE A 1175 -13.17 12.43 44.82
N ALA A 1176 -13.60 13.22 43.84
CA ALA A 1176 -13.37 14.66 43.80
C ALA A 1176 -14.63 15.44 43.35
N PRO A 1177 -15.67 15.56 44.19
CA PRO A 1177 -16.95 16.16 43.81
C PRO A 1177 -16.90 17.67 43.49
N SER A 1178 -15.75 18.32 43.71
CA SER A 1178 -15.42 19.68 43.30
C SER A 1178 -14.92 19.78 41.85
N ALA A 1179 -14.48 18.68 41.24
CA ALA A 1179 -14.02 18.63 39.86
C ALA A 1179 -15.14 19.01 38.88
N ARG A 1180 -14.83 19.80 37.85
CA ARG A 1180 -15.76 20.20 36.80
C ARG A 1180 -15.05 20.15 35.45
N LEU A 1181 -15.80 19.88 34.39
CA LEU A 1181 -15.26 19.95 33.03
C LEU A 1181 -14.73 21.36 32.74
N GLY A 1182 -13.61 21.46 32.04
CA GLY A 1182 -12.83 22.68 31.86
C GLY A 1182 -11.90 23.06 33.03
N MET A 1183 -11.99 22.41 34.20
CA MET A 1183 -11.02 22.62 35.29
C MET A 1183 -9.73 21.83 35.03
N PRO A 1184 -8.53 22.37 35.26
CA PRO A 1184 -7.28 21.61 35.15
C PRO A 1184 -7.18 20.47 36.18
N CYS A 1185 -6.77 19.28 35.76
CA CYS A 1185 -6.76 18.08 36.62
C CYS A 1185 -5.88 18.22 37.87
N TYR A 1186 -4.74 18.92 37.77
CA TYR A 1186 -3.86 19.21 38.91
C TYR A 1186 -4.52 20.13 39.94
N LYS A 1187 -5.53 20.93 39.54
CA LYS A 1187 -6.35 21.73 40.45
C LYS A 1187 -7.53 20.92 40.99
N ALA A 1188 -8.20 20.17 40.13
CA ALA A 1188 -9.36 19.36 40.49
C ALA A 1188 -9.04 18.23 41.49
N PHE A 1189 -7.87 17.59 41.36
CA PHE A 1189 -7.52 16.38 42.12
C PHE A 1189 -6.38 16.56 43.13
N PHE A 1190 -5.50 17.56 42.94
CA PHE A 1190 -4.32 17.78 43.80
C PHE A 1190 -4.31 19.15 44.49
N ASP A 1191 -5.37 19.95 44.35
CA ASP A 1191 -5.52 21.34 44.84
C ASP A 1191 -4.30 22.24 44.58
N ARG A 1192 -3.72 22.12 43.39
CA ARG A 1192 -2.57 22.93 42.94
C ARG A 1192 -3.00 23.98 41.93
N ASN A 1193 -2.29 25.11 41.93
CA ASN A 1193 -2.41 26.12 40.88
C ASN A 1193 -1.40 25.91 39.73
N THR A 1194 -0.60 24.84 39.76
CA THR A 1194 0.39 24.47 38.72
C THR A 1194 0.41 22.95 38.48
N PRO A 1195 0.79 22.49 37.26
CA PRO A 1195 0.92 21.08 36.93
C PRO A 1195 1.85 20.28 37.87
N CYS A 1196 1.61 18.97 37.94
CA CYS A 1196 2.44 18.05 38.72
C CYS A 1196 3.86 17.95 38.12
N ARG A 1197 4.91 18.07 38.95
CA ARG A 1197 6.33 17.99 38.51
C ARG A 1197 6.66 16.68 37.78
N ILE A 1198 6.03 15.59 38.21
CA ILE A 1198 6.01 14.26 37.59
C ILE A 1198 4.54 14.05 37.20
N CYS A 1199 4.26 13.70 35.94
CA CYS A 1199 2.90 13.67 35.39
C CYS A 1199 2.79 12.64 34.25
N PRO A 1200 1.76 11.77 34.20
CA PRO A 1200 1.67 10.67 33.22
C PRO A 1200 1.57 11.12 31.76
N VAL A 1201 0.93 12.26 31.54
CA VAL A 1201 0.72 12.88 30.21
C VAL A 1201 2.00 13.51 29.65
N ARG A 1202 3.02 13.69 30.50
CA ARG A 1202 4.24 14.38 30.12
C ARG A 1202 5.11 13.47 29.25
N ASP A 1203 5.31 13.91 28.01
CA ASP A 1203 6.04 13.22 26.94
C ASP A 1203 5.26 12.08 26.26
N ILE A 1204 3.94 11.97 26.53
CA ILE A 1204 3.09 10.89 26.00
C ILE A 1204 2.79 10.98 24.51
N ARG A 1205 2.94 12.16 23.90
CA ARG A 1205 2.85 12.33 22.44
C ARG A 1205 3.94 11.58 21.66
N ILE A 1206 4.86 10.92 22.35
CA ILE A 1206 6.06 10.25 21.81
C ILE A 1206 5.99 8.72 22.00
N ASN A 1207 5.19 8.21 22.95
CA ASN A 1207 5.02 6.78 23.24
C ASN A 1207 3.55 6.38 23.10
N ILE A 1208 3.27 5.14 22.64
CA ILE A 1208 1.89 4.68 22.38
C ILE A 1208 1.01 4.74 23.64
N ASN A 1209 1.56 4.36 24.80
CA ASN A 1209 1.00 4.52 26.13
C ASN A 1209 2.12 4.95 27.10
N GLN A 1210 1.76 5.55 28.24
CA GLN A 1210 2.74 5.90 29.28
C GLN A 1210 2.17 5.67 30.68
N THR A 1211 2.80 4.73 31.39
CA THR A 1211 2.44 4.29 32.75
C THR A 1211 3.41 4.91 33.77
N MET A 1212 2.91 5.52 34.86
CA MET A 1212 3.77 5.92 35.98
C MET A 1212 3.08 5.98 37.34
N GLU A 1213 3.87 5.86 38.40
CA GLU A 1213 3.42 6.01 39.78
C GLU A 1213 3.36 7.49 40.20
N VAL A 1214 2.22 7.91 40.75
CA VAL A 1214 1.97 9.29 41.18
C VAL A 1214 1.35 9.30 42.58
N TYR A 1215 2.00 9.95 43.53
CA TYR A 1215 1.41 10.22 44.85
C TYR A 1215 0.52 11.47 44.83
N ASN A 1216 -0.73 11.32 45.25
CA ASN A 1216 -1.65 12.42 45.51
C ASN A 1216 -1.67 12.74 47.02
N PRO A 1217 -1.11 13.89 47.47
CA PRO A 1217 -1.05 14.22 48.89
C PRO A 1217 -2.37 14.77 49.45
N VAL A 1218 -3.35 15.13 48.61
CA VAL A 1218 -4.68 15.58 49.04
C VAL A 1218 -5.55 14.37 49.38
N LEU A 1219 -5.55 13.37 48.49
CA LEU A 1219 -6.25 12.09 48.71
C LEU A 1219 -5.43 11.10 49.57
N LYS A 1220 -4.13 11.36 49.76
CA LYS A 1220 -3.13 10.53 50.45
C LYS A 1220 -2.92 9.13 49.84
N VAL A 1221 -3.10 9.01 48.53
CA VAL A 1221 -3.04 7.76 47.76
C VAL A 1221 -1.87 7.77 46.78
N TRP A 1222 -1.18 6.63 46.65
CA TRP A 1222 -0.33 6.33 45.49
C TRP A 1222 -1.17 5.71 44.38
N SER A 1223 -1.07 6.23 43.16
CA SER A 1223 -1.75 5.65 42.00
C SER A 1223 -0.76 5.26 40.91
N MET A 1224 -0.94 4.09 40.31
CA MET A 1224 -0.43 3.83 38.98
C MET A 1224 -1.37 4.54 38.00
N ALA A 1225 -0.84 5.48 37.24
CA ALA A 1225 -1.61 6.22 36.26
C ALA A 1225 -1.11 5.84 34.87
N ASP A 1226 -1.92 5.03 34.20
CA ASP A 1226 -1.80 4.74 32.79
C ASP A 1226 -2.42 5.89 32.02
N ALA A 1227 -1.65 6.48 31.12
CA ALA A 1227 -2.15 7.46 30.18
C ALA A 1227 -2.03 6.92 28.75
N SER A 1228 -2.96 7.35 27.90
CA SER A 1228 -3.04 6.99 26.48
C SER A 1228 -3.46 8.20 25.67
N TYR A 1229 -2.85 8.39 24.50
CA TYR A 1229 -3.23 9.46 23.58
C TYR A 1229 -4.37 9.00 22.67
N ILE A 1230 -5.52 9.68 22.72
CA ILE A 1230 -6.74 9.29 22.00
C ILE A 1230 -7.30 10.46 21.19
N ARG A 1231 -8.18 10.14 20.22
CA ARG A 1231 -9.07 11.13 19.63
C ARG A 1231 -10.43 11.09 20.31
N TRP A 1232 -10.81 12.20 20.92
CA TRP A 1232 -12.11 12.41 21.56
C TRP A 1232 -12.82 13.57 20.85
N GLU A 1233 -14.04 13.35 20.34
CA GLU A 1233 -14.79 14.34 19.54
C GLU A 1233 -13.97 14.96 18.38
N SER A 1234 -13.17 14.13 17.69
CA SER A 1234 -12.23 14.53 16.63
C SER A 1234 -11.08 15.48 17.06
N GLN A 1235 -10.95 15.76 18.35
CA GLN A 1235 -9.79 16.43 18.92
C GLN A 1235 -8.83 15.44 19.57
N ASP A 1236 -7.57 15.81 19.61
CA ASP A 1236 -6.59 15.11 20.44
C ASP A 1236 -6.92 15.33 21.93
N ALA A 1237 -6.83 14.24 22.69
CA ALA A 1237 -7.04 14.25 24.13
C ALA A 1237 -6.18 13.15 24.79
N CYS A 1238 -5.78 13.36 26.04
CA CYS A 1238 -5.15 12.31 26.82
C CYS A 1238 -6.19 11.65 27.72
N LEU A 1239 -6.44 10.35 27.51
CA LEU A 1239 -7.11 9.51 28.46
C LEU A 1239 -6.14 9.21 29.61
N LEU A 1240 -6.57 9.39 30.86
CA LEU A 1240 -5.87 8.85 32.02
C LEU A 1240 -6.76 7.82 32.70
N SER A 1241 -6.20 6.66 33.01
CA SER A 1241 -6.76 5.60 33.84
C SER A 1241 -5.89 5.44 35.09
N CYS A 1242 -6.35 5.92 36.24
CA CYS A 1242 -5.58 5.83 37.48
C CYS A 1242 -6.09 4.70 38.38
N HIS A 1243 -5.19 3.83 38.83
CA HIS A 1243 -5.44 2.69 39.71
C HIS A 1243 -4.71 2.90 41.05
N ASP A 1244 -5.35 2.63 42.19
CA ASP A 1244 -4.71 2.75 43.51
C ASP A 1244 -3.69 1.61 43.73
N ILE A 1245 -2.47 1.98 44.10
CA ILE A 1245 -1.35 1.05 44.41
C ILE A 1245 -0.77 1.28 45.81
N THR A 1246 -1.42 2.09 46.65
CA THR A 1246 -0.98 2.39 48.03
C THR A 1246 -0.69 1.13 48.86
N PRO A 1247 -1.45 0.02 48.77
CA PRO A 1247 -1.16 -1.22 49.50
C PRO A 1247 0.16 -1.92 49.14
N TYR A 1248 0.86 -1.48 48.08
CA TYR A 1248 2.12 -2.06 47.61
C TYR A 1248 3.33 -1.13 47.84
N LYS A 1249 3.20 -0.15 48.74
CA LYS A 1249 4.19 0.93 48.99
C LYS A 1249 4.52 1.16 50.48
N GLU A 1250 4.32 0.14 51.32
CA GLU A 1250 4.80 0.13 52.72
C GLU A 1250 6.33 -0.06 52.81
#